data_AF-A0A060LTK2-F1
#
_entry.id   AF-A0A060LTK2-F1
#
_cell.length_a   1.000
_cell.length_b   1.000
_cell.length_c   1.000
_cell.angle_alpha   90.00
_cell.angle_beta   90.00
_cell.angle_gamma   90.00
#
_symmetry.space_group_name_H-M   'P 1'
#
loop_
_entity.id
_entity.type
_entity.pdbx_description
1 polymer ?
#
loop_
_entity_poly.entity_id
_entity_poly.type
_entity_poly.pdbx_seq_one_letter_code
_entity_poly.pdbx_strand_id
1 'polypeptide(L)'
;MNDVKEHANLTDNEQLQWERIQSKNTLSIALSGHFSAGKSSLINHLTGVPILPTSPIPTSANQITIAHGDLEVVVVHTDGTEKSFQGTIDWAAIKRYAMDGANVEKLMIYAPIPFLQHAGSLIDTPGVDSTDPTHQHVTLEALFTTDILLYVMDYNHVKSETNLGFLKQLSDEGKPLFIVVNQVDKHRDDELSFQSYKQSILDTLAEWGIAYHDLFFTTIKESPHDELERLKAVLMSLFFYGNELVKAGKTKIEHSFYKSIQRRVEDDWAEERASFTETLQHKGYQLTDIENYEEHVEKVAQAEQGSVARHQHFLQEWDNLFRQATVFNSILTEKTANWLDAMRPNFKMGLFASKRKMAQERIHRQEEVLHELNDQINKQLVFHLRQSLQSLPLEEMTNQSIFLDAIQSLSFTATPSFLEEAVPKTTFADSFVYQYTKERTEDIKRQLKKQALDVLSIAEEQLRVYDEQKKQEAHKRRHQLEAMKPYVSHYLSARERKETVIREIMKEANRRDDKGAFSNALKEIVTKKVHFEESPSSWKEQVKQSTEATLLPTIKTERRLTNERIGVTDEAIAELHKTMNQFEKKAYTQDWHEQLEQEIAHIQTEQFTLSLFGAFSAGKSSLANALLGGKVLPASPHPTTATVTTVTRPTSGYANGDVFVQYKTYEQLRGELTSISQLLDVSLTLEQFQRFRTKTYQATTAAKKQALSYIETLQKSMKRFESFIEQDEVVSLADLSEKIVNEDVACLIANATIYYECEWTKRGLTLVDTPGVNSINGRHTNVAYEQVKASDAILYVTYYNHSFSRADAQFIEQLGKMNKQFASKKLYFILNAIDLAANEQERQGVESFVMRSLEEAGIDDPALFSLSSKNVFEEQASSTDFDYFKQELYGPLLTSLKEANRTSFVANVNQYVLYLQEAEVFTALPDGEKQVQLQQFEQQLSTMLDSFKQDFGKSFHMKVEQEASELFAYLRERIPYVSRDRFIEFINVATIVGPSRKKQKETLAAQLATWNEDSVFYLNQELKATMTRISLMLQRAFEQWKKEWQQSVQATVPGFQFPHAKQSIQLETLQGTLTTTLSIESNVGSFQSLKDFFEGSRVKQVKETLVEELVQQIRASLRKEEEHTQQMLQEISTKLFEKQAKLLEAKVVAEITKRRQLYTATIQESIQAERSALQQWVNEKA
;
A
#
# COMPACT_ATOMS: atom_id res chain seq x y z
N MET A 1 33.24 -11.73 -26.45
CA MET A 1 33.09 -11.50 -25.00
C MET A 1 34.41 -11.38 -24.26
N ASN A 2 35.50 -12.04 -24.68
CA ASN A 2 36.83 -11.85 -24.07
C ASN A 2 37.23 -10.36 -23.94
N ASP A 3 36.99 -9.55 -24.98
CA ASP A 3 37.25 -8.10 -24.92
C ASP A 3 36.39 -7.37 -23.87
N VAL A 4 35.10 -7.69 -23.73
CA VAL A 4 34.22 -7.10 -22.70
C VAL A 4 34.57 -7.63 -21.30
N LYS A 5 35.01 -8.88 -21.20
CA LYS A 5 35.39 -9.54 -19.95
C LYS A 5 36.65 -8.92 -19.35
N GLU A 6 37.61 -8.52 -20.19
CA GLU A 6 38.83 -7.80 -19.77
C GLU A 6 38.59 -6.33 -19.40
N HIS A 7 37.58 -5.67 -19.99
CA HIS A 7 37.38 -4.22 -19.81
C HIS A 7 36.26 -3.86 -18.81
N ALA A 8 35.24 -4.71 -18.62
CA ALA A 8 34.04 -4.37 -17.84
C ALA A 8 34.02 -4.91 -16.38
N ASN A 9 35.04 -5.69 -15.96
CA ASN A 9 35.12 -6.33 -14.64
C ASN A 9 33.78 -7.00 -14.22
N LEU A 10 33.39 -8.05 -14.94
CA LEU A 10 32.16 -8.79 -14.61
C LEU A 10 32.27 -9.46 -13.23
N THR A 11 31.22 -9.31 -12.42
CA THR A 11 31.05 -10.02 -11.15
C THR A 11 30.87 -11.52 -11.36
N ASP A 12 31.11 -12.33 -10.32
CA ASP A 12 30.95 -13.79 -10.38
C ASP A 12 29.52 -14.19 -10.77
N ASN A 13 28.52 -13.46 -10.28
CA ASN A 13 27.11 -13.67 -10.64
C ASN A 13 26.83 -13.32 -12.11
N GLU A 14 27.35 -12.21 -12.64
CA GLU A 14 27.20 -11.85 -14.06
C GLU A 14 27.87 -12.87 -14.99
N GLN A 15 28.98 -13.48 -14.56
CA GLN A 15 29.64 -14.55 -15.30
C GLN A 15 28.77 -15.81 -15.35
N LEU A 16 28.25 -16.23 -14.19
CA LEU A 16 27.33 -17.37 -14.09
C LEU A 16 26.06 -17.14 -14.91
N GLN A 17 25.49 -15.93 -14.85
CA GLN A 17 24.32 -15.54 -15.65
C GLN A 17 24.61 -15.61 -17.14
N TRP A 18 25.76 -15.12 -17.59
CA TRP A 18 26.13 -15.21 -19.00
C TRP A 18 26.29 -16.65 -19.46
N GLU A 19 26.94 -17.50 -18.67
CA GLU A 19 27.09 -18.92 -18.98
C GLU A 19 25.72 -19.61 -19.13
N ARG A 20 24.76 -19.27 -18.27
CA ARG A 20 23.37 -19.71 -18.36
C ARG A 20 22.67 -19.18 -19.62
N ILE A 21 22.82 -17.90 -19.96
CA ILE A 21 22.26 -17.32 -21.20
C ILE A 21 22.84 -18.02 -22.44
N GLN A 22 24.13 -18.36 -22.43
CA GLN A 22 24.76 -19.02 -23.57
C GLN A 22 24.37 -20.48 -23.74
N SER A 23 24.22 -21.21 -22.63
CA SER A 23 23.76 -22.59 -22.59
C SER A 23 22.25 -22.75 -22.80
N LYS A 24 21.49 -21.63 -22.77
CA LYS A 24 20.04 -21.63 -22.97
C LYS A 24 19.66 -22.12 -24.37
N ASN A 25 18.96 -23.24 -24.40
CA ASN A 25 18.42 -23.86 -25.61
C ASN A 25 16.89 -24.01 -25.58
N THR A 26 16.22 -23.48 -24.56
CA THR A 26 14.76 -23.61 -24.35
C THR A 26 14.07 -22.27 -24.20
N LEU A 27 12.84 -22.17 -24.68
CA LEU A 27 11.90 -21.09 -24.44
C LEU A 27 11.29 -21.30 -23.06
N SER A 28 11.70 -20.48 -22.11
CA SER A 28 11.24 -20.54 -20.73
C SER A 28 10.12 -19.54 -20.48
N ILE A 29 8.94 -20.04 -20.12
CA ILE A 29 7.82 -19.22 -19.63
C ILE A 29 7.74 -19.37 -18.11
N ALA A 30 7.96 -18.28 -17.38
CA ALA A 30 7.79 -18.28 -15.92
C ALA A 30 6.39 -17.85 -15.52
N LEU A 31 5.83 -18.57 -14.55
CA LEU A 31 4.60 -18.19 -13.85
C LEU A 31 4.96 -17.52 -12.53
N SER A 32 4.52 -16.27 -12.36
CA SER A 32 4.78 -15.46 -11.17
C SER A 32 3.51 -14.78 -10.70
N GLY A 33 3.45 -14.36 -9.43
CA GLY A 33 2.25 -13.80 -8.80
C GLY A 33 2.17 -14.12 -7.31
N HIS A 34 1.20 -13.52 -6.63
CA HIS A 34 1.02 -13.68 -5.17
C HIS A 34 0.74 -15.13 -4.76
N PHE A 35 0.88 -15.41 -3.47
CA PHE A 35 0.56 -16.69 -2.89
C PHE A 35 -0.92 -17.07 -3.14
N SER A 36 -1.19 -18.36 -3.38
CA SER A 36 -2.53 -18.88 -3.75
C SER A 36 -3.19 -18.29 -5.01
N ALA A 37 -2.47 -17.57 -5.88
CA ALA A 37 -3.02 -17.08 -7.17
C ALA A 37 -3.36 -18.20 -8.18
N GLY A 38 -2.99 -19.45 -7.89
CA GLY A 38 -3.28 -20.63 -8.71
C GLY A 38 -2.24 -20.94 -9.80
N LYS A 39 -0.98 -20.53 -9.61
CA LYS A 39 0.16 -20.78 -10.53
C LYS A 39 0.40 -22.27 -10.78
N SER A 40 0.65 -23.03 -9.71
CA SER A 40 0.91 -24.48 -9.80
C SER A 40 -0.32 -25.25 -10.29
N SER A 41 -1.53 -24.80 -9.95
CA SER A 41 -2.79 -25.39 -10.46
C SER A 41 -2.96 -25.18 -11.95
N LEU A 42 -2.62 -23.98 -12.46
CA LEU A 42 -2.62 -23.69 -13.88
C LEU A 42 -1.62 -24.59 -14.62
N ILE A 43 -0.41 -24.77 -14.09
CA ILE A 43 0.59 -25.67 -14.68
C ILE A 43 0.10 -27.12 -14.70
N ASN A 44 -0.43 -27.64 -13.59
CA ASN A 44 -0.97 -28.99 -13.52
C ASN A 44 -2.12 -29.21 -14.52
N HIS A 45 -2.96 -28.19 -14.71
CA HIS A 45 -4.03 -28.24 -15.71
C HIS A 45 -3.47 -28.20 -17.15
N LEU A 46 -2.43 -27.40 -17.41
CA LEU A 46 -1.74 -27.37 -18.71
C LEU A 46 -1.06 -28.69 -19.06
N THR A 47 -0.45 -29.38 -18.08
CA THR A 47 0.22 -30.67 -18.29
C THR A 47 -0.74 -31.87 -18.27
N GLY A 48 -1.97 -31.68 -17.80
CA GLY A 48 -3.00 -32.70 -17.66
C GLY A 48 -2.78 -33.66 -16.49
N VAL A 49 -1.82 -33.36 -15.60
CA VAL A 49 -1.48 -34.18 -14.42
C VAL A 49 -0.97 -33.33 -13.24
N PRO A 50 -1.22 -33.77 -11.99
CA PRO A 50 -0.88 -33.03 -10.78
C PRO A 50 0.60 -33.21 -10.34
N ILE A 51 1.53 -32.77 -11.20
CA ILE A 51 2.99 -32.89 -10.98
C ILE A 51 3.52 -31.94 -9.90
N LEU A 52 2.94 -30.74 -9.78
CA LEU A 52 3.28 -29.76 -8.75
C LEU A 52 2.34 -29.89 -7.55
N PRO A 53 2.81 -29.61 -6.32
CA PRO A 53 1.89 -29.48 -5.19
C PRO A 53 0.95 -28.30 -5.44
N THR A 54 -0.35 -28.55 -5.28
CA THR A 54 -1.38 -27.51 -5.23
C THR A 54 -1.93 -27.53 -3.83
N SER A 55 -1.61 -26.51 -3.04
CA SER A 55 -2.15 -26.35 -1.69
C SER A 55 -2.52 -24.89 -1.49
N PRO A 56 -3.63 -24.62 -0.79
CA PRO A 56 -4.03 -23.27 -0.39
C PRO A 56 -3.12 -22.67 0.70
N ILE A 57 -2.18 -23.46 1.25
CA ILE A 57 -1.18 -23.08 2.27
C ILE A 57 0.16 -22.76 1.58
N PRO A 58 1.01 -21.82 2.09
CA PRO A 58 2.31 -21.48 1.51
C PRO A 58 3.12 -22.70 1.05
N THR A 59 3.22 -22.93 -0.27
CA THR A 59 3.77 -24.18 -0.83
C THR A 59 4.91 -24.04 -1.85
N SER A 60 5.31 -22.83 -2.23
CA SER A 60 6.39 -22.63 -3.19
C SER A 60 7.53 -21.84 -2.56
N ALA A 61 8.41 -22.57 -1.87
CA ALA A 61 9.63 -22.02 -1.29
C ALA A 61 10.79 -22.08 -2.32
N ASN A 62 10.65 -22.90 -3.38
CA ASN A 62 11.71 -23.29 -4.32
C ASN A 62 11.33 -23.03 -5.78
N GLN A 63 12.31 -22.80 -6.66
CA GLN A 63 12.09 -22.69 -8.11
C GLN A 63 11.89 -24.08 -8.73
N ILE A 64 10.78 -24.30 -9.43
CA ILE A 64 10.49 -25.59 -10.08
C ILE A 64 10.46 -25.40 -11.60
N THR A 65 11.32 -26.11 -12.32
CA THR A 65 11.39 -26.09 -13.78
C THR A 65 10.84 -27.39 -14.36
N ILE A 66 9.93 -27.31 -15.32
CA ILE A 66 9.36 -28.45 -16.05
C ILE A 66 9.78 -28.35 -17.52
N ALA A 67 10.41 -29.40 -18.04
CA ALA A 67 10.90 -29.46 -19.41
C ALA A 67 10.58 -30.81 -20.06
N HIS A 68 10.66 -30.85 -21.40
CA HIS A 68 10.51 -32.10 -22.14
C HIS A 68 11.72 -33.03 -21.96
N GLY A 69 11.49 -34.31 -21.66
CA GLY A 69 12.53 -35.33 -21.56
C GLY A 69 12.00 -36.67 -21.08
N ASP A 70 12.90 -37.65 -20.90
CA ASP A 70 12.57 -38.89 -20.20
C ASP A 70 12.20 -38.58 -18.73
N LEU A 71 11.37 -39.42 -18.12
CA LEU A 71 10.83 -39.15 -16.78
C LEU A 71 11.96 -39.14 -15.73
N GLU A 72 12.32 -37.94 -15.26
CA GLU A 72 13.39 -37.71 -14.29
C GLU A 72 13.06 -36.48 -13.41
N VAL A 73 13.39 -36.53 -12.12
CA VAL A 73 13.35 -35.37 -11.23
C VAL A 73 14.72 -35.15 -10.60
N VAL A 74 15.27 -33.95 -10.73
CA VAL A 74 16.54 -33.54 -10.12
C VAL A 74 16.27 -32.50 -9.04
N VAL A 75 16.69 -32.77 -7.81
CA VAL A 75 16.59 -31.88 -6.65
C VAL A 75 17.98 -31.31 -6.37
N VAL A 76 18.09 -29.97 -6.30
CA VAL A 76 19.35 -29.29 -5.96
C VAL A 76 19.21 -28.61 -4.61
N HIS A 77 20.10 -28.95 -3.69
CA HIS A 77 20.13 -28.43 -2.33
C HIS A 77 20.86 -27.10 -2.24
N THR A 78 20.58 -26.32 -1.19
CA THR A 78 21.20 -24.99 -0.96
C THR A 78 22.72 -25.06 -0.70
N ASP A 79 23.25 -26.24 -0.39
CA ASP A 79 24.69 -26.51 -0.26
C ASP A 79 25.37 -26.88 -1.59
N GLY A 80 24.62 -26.89 -2.69
CA GLY A 80 25.08 -27.24 -4.04
C GLY A 80 25.06 -28.74 -4.36
N THR A 81 24.59 -29.61 -3.46
CA THR A 81 24.46 -31.04 -3.75
C THR A 81 23.22 -31.35 -4.60
N GLU A 82 23.35 -32.32 -5.52
CA GLU A 82 22.26 -32.72 -6.41
C GLU A 82 21.81 -34.17 -6.17
N LYS A 83 20.50 -34.41 -6.25
CA LYS A 83 19.87 -35.73 -6.13
C LYS A 83 18.89 -35.97 -7.26
N SER A 84 19.16 -36.97 -8.10
CA SER A 84 18.28 -37.36 -9.22
C SER A 84 17.41 -38.58 -8.90
N PHE A 85 16.19 -38.60 -9.42
CA PHE A 85 15.19 -39.67 -9.35
C PHE A 85 14.77 -40.08 -10.77
N GLN A 86 14.95 -41.35 -11.14
CA GLN A 86 14.60 -41.91 -12.46
C GLN A 86 13.71 -43.15 -12.30
N GLY A 87 12.89 -43.46 -13.32
CA GLY A 87 12.03 -44.66 -13.32
C GLY A 87 10.76 -44.49 -12.46
N THR A 88 10.58 -45.30 -11.42
CA THR A 88 9.43 -45.16 -10.51
C THR A 88 9.70 -44.05 -9.49
N ILE A 89 9.12 -42.87 -9.73
CA ILE A 89 9.31 -41.68 -8.90
C ILE A 89 8.32 -41.67 -7.74
N ASP A 90 8.82 -41.49 -6.51
CA ASP A 90 7.99 -41.17 -5.34
C ASP A 90 7.58 -39.69 -5.39
N TRP A 91 6.48 -39.42 -6.08
CA TRP A 91 5.91 -38.08 -6.20
C TRP A 91 5.52 -37.46 -4.85
N ALA A 92 5.27 -38.27 -3.81
CA ALA A 92 5.00 -37.76 -2.48
C ALA A 92 6.28 -37.20 -1.83
N ALA A 93 7.44 -37.85 -2.03
CA ALA A 93 8.73 -37.26 -1.67
C ALA A 93 9.05 -36.00 -2.49
N ILE A 94 8.82 -36.00 -3.80
CA ILE A 94 9.06 -34.82 -4.66
C ILE A 94 8.22 -33.62 -4.22
N LYS A 95 6.95 -33.83 -3.91
CA LYS A 95 6.08 -32.77 -3.37
C LYS A 95 6.59 -32.20 -2.04
N ARG A 96 7.18 -33.02 -1.16
CA ARG A 96 7.84 -32.52 0.07
C ARG A 96 9.05 -31.65 -0.25
N TYR A 97 9.92 -32.09 -1.17
CA TYR A 97 11.06 -31.28 -1.60
C TYR A 97 10.64 -29.96 -2.26
N ALA A 98 9.52 -29.95 -2.99
CA ALA A 98 8.95 -28.72 -3.57
C ALA A 98 8.47 -27.71 -2.50
N MET A 99 8.16 -28.18 -1.29
CA MET A 99 7.69 -27.36 -0.16
C MET A 99 8.80 -26.99 0.85
N ASP A 100 10.01 -27.56 0.75
CA ASP A 100 11.12 -27.35 1.69
C ASP A 100 12.14 -26.33 1.15
N GLY A 101 11.91 -25.03 1.37
CA GLY A 101 12.87 -24.00 0.92
C GLY A 101 13.91 -23.56 1.91
N ALA A 102 13.99 -24.22 3.07
CA ALA A 102 15.15 -24.07 3.93
C ALA A 102 16.34 -24.87 3.37
N ASN A 103 16.09 -26.04 2.76
CA ASN A 103 17.14 -26.98 2.38
C ASN A 103 17.25 -27.26 0.87
N VAL A 104 16.28 -26.83 0.05
CA VAL A 104 16.26 -27.08 -1.40
C VAL A 104 16.24 -25.74 -2.13
N GLU A 105 17.11 -25.58 -3.13
CA GLU A 105 17.21 -24.38 -3.95
C GLU A 105 16.25 -24.46 -5.16
N LYS A 106 16.30 -25.59 -5.88
CA LYS A 106 15.54 -25.77 -7.13
C LYS A 106 15.21 -27.25 -7.41
N LEU A 107 14.13 -27.47 -8.15
CA LEU A 107 13.74 -28.77 -8.68
C LEU A 107 13.62 -28.71 -10.21
N MET A 108 14.14 -29.71 -10.92
CA MET A 108 13.97 -29.88 -12.37
C MET A 108 13.19 -31.16 -12.64
N ILE A 109 12.06 -31.04 -13.34
CA ILE A 109 11.17 -32.16 -13.71
C ILE A 109 11.23 -32.32 -15.23
N TYR A 110 11.74 -33.46 -15.69
CA TYR A 110 11.70 -33.86 -17.10
C TYR A 110 10.59 -34.87 -17.31
N ALA A 111 9.71 -34.63 -18.28
CA ALA A 111 8.62 -35.53 -18.64
C ALA A 111 8.28 -35.43 -20.13
N PRO A 112 7.74 -36.48 -20.76
CA PRO A 112 7.42 -36.47 -22.19
C PRO A 112 6.09 -35.73 -22.43
N ILE A 113 6.12 -34.41 -22.22
CA ILE A 113 5.01 -33.47 -22.42
C ILE A 113 5.07 -32.96 -23.87
N PRO A 114 4.08 -33.25 -24.74
CA PRO A 114 4.16 -32.97 -26.17
C PRO A 114 4.36 -31.48 -26.51
N PHE A 115 3.67 -30.58 -25.82
CA PHE A 115 3.79 -29.16 -26.15
C PHE A 115 5.13 -28.54 -25.75
N LEU A 116 5.89 -29.16 -24.85
CA LEU A 116 7.24 -28.72 -24.47
C LEU A 116 8.34 -29.28 -25.40
N GLN A 117 8.00 -30.18 -26.33
CA GLN A 117 8.99 -30.89 -27.17
C GLN A 117 9.77 -29.96 -28.11
N HIS A 118 9.19 -28.81 -28.49
CA HIS A 118 9.83 -27.83 -29.38
C HIS A 118 10.66 -26.81 -28.60
N ALA A 119 11.48 -27.33 -27.68
CA ALA A 119 12.35 -26.58 -26.78
C ALA A 119 11.59 -25.69 -25.79
N GLY A 120 10.47 -26.14 -25.21
CA GLY A 120 9.72 -25.40 -24.20
C GLY A 120 10.11 -25.80 -22.76
N SER A 121 10.09 -24.83 -21.85
CA SER A 121 10.06 -25.09 -20.41
C SER A 121 9.09 -24.16 -19.67
N LEU A 122 8.45 -24.70 -18.63
CA LEU A 122 7.62 -23.96 -17.69
C LEU A 122 8.36 -23.82 -16.38
N ILE A 123 8.33 -22.62 -15.81
CA ILE A 123 8.99 -22.34 -14.52
C ILE A 123 7.93 -21.86 -13.54
N ASP A 124 7.71 -22.60 -12.46
CA ASP A 124 6.94 -22.14 -11.31
C ASP A 124 7.88 -21.39 -10.38
N THR A 125 7.57 -20.12 -10.12
CA THR A 125 8.38 -19.26 -9.24
C THR A 125 7.70 -19.06 -7.89
N PRO A 126 8.47 -18.93 -6.79
CA PRO A 126 7.93 -18.53 -5.49
C PRO A 126 7.07 -17.26 -5.56
N GLY A 127 6.13 -17.12 -4.62
CA GLY A 127 5.25 -15.94 -4.55
C GLY A 127 6.04 -14.65 -4.27
N VAL A 128 5.66 -13.56 -4.96
CA VAL A 128 6.30 -12.22 -4.81
C VAL A 128 6.07 -11.57 -3.44
N ASP A 129 5.13 -12.11 -2.67
CA ASP A 129 4.66 -11.68 -1.36
C ASP A 129 5.25 -12.50 -0.19
N SER A 130 6.24 -13.34 -0.47
CA SER A 130 6.88 -14.17 0.56
C SER A 130 7.65 -13.33 1.58
N THR A 131 7.52 -13.73 2.85
CA THR A 131 8.04 -13.02 4.03
C THR A 131 9.51 -13.35 4.34
N ASP A 132 10.08 -14.31 3.63
CA ASP A 132 11.46 -14.74 3.80
C ASP A 132 12.34 -14.09 2.71
N PRO A 133 13.38 -13.29 3.09
CA PRO A 133 14.28 -12.59 2.18
C PRO A 133 14.95 -13.50 1.14
N THR A 134 15.12 -14.78 1.45
CA THR A 134 15.76 -15.77 0.58
C THR A 134 14.89 -16.05 -0.67
N HIS A 135 13.56 -15.97 -0.56
CA HIS A 135 12.63 -16.20 -1.68
C HIS A 135 12.54 -15.04 -2.67
N GLN A 136 12.75 -13.80 -2.22
CA GLN A 136 12.70 -12.63 -3.10
C GLN A 136 13.87 -12.64 -4.09
N HIS A 137 15.06 -13.07 -3.65
CA HIS A 137 16.25 -13.21 -4.50
C HIS A 137 16.06 -14.29 -5.57
N VAL A 138 15.49 -15.46 -5.21
CA VAL A 138 15.17 -16.56 -6.14
C VAL A 138 14.15 -16.13 -7.20
N THR A 139 13.13 -15.37 -6.79
CA THR A 139 12.11 -14.84 -7.71
C THR A 139 12.73 -13.87 -8.71
N LEU A 140 13.60 -12.95 -8.27
CA LEU A 140 14.31 -12.02 -9.16
C LEU A 140 15.25 -12.75 -10.14
N GLU A 141 15.97 -13.76 -9.69
CA GLU A 141 16.88 -14.54 -10.55
C GLU A 141 16.15 -15.28 -11.68
N ALA A 142 14.96 -15.83 -11.38
CA ALA A 142 14.09 -16.43 -12.38
C ALA A 142 13.56 -15.41 -13.40
N LEU A 143 13.33 -14.15 -13.00
CA LEU A 143 12.89 -13.08 -13.90
C LEU A 143 13.96 -12.72 -14.92
N PHE A 144 15.25 -12.75 -14.56
CA PHE A 144 16.34 -12.41 -15.49
C PHE A 144 16.61 -13.51 -16.53
N THR A 145 16.29 -14.76 -16.22
CA THR A 145 16.64 -15.94 -17.04
C THR A 145 15.50 -16.42 -17.95
N THR A 146 14.29 -15.88 -17.79
CA THR A 146 13.08 -16.26 -18.56
C THR A 146 12.83 -15.38 -19.78
N ASP A 147 12.20 -15.97 -20.81
CA ASP A 147 11.88 -15.27 -22.07
C ASP A 147 10.55 -14.53 -21.97
N ILE A 148 9.57 -15.14 -21.29
CA ILE A 148 8.20 -14.65 -21.17
C ILE A 148 7.74 -14.81 -19.73
N LEU A 149 7.03 -13.81 -19.22
CA LEU A 149 6.39 -13.86 -17.91
C LEU A 149 4.87 -13.94 -18.04
N LEU A 150 4.29 -14.94 -17.39
CA LEU A 150 2.85 -15.09 -17.19
C LEU A 150 2.53 -14.72 -15.74
N TYR A 151 2.02 -13.51 -15.53
CA TYR A 151 1.74 -12.98 -14.20
C TYR A 151 0.30 -13.32 -13.79
N VAL A 152 0.16 -14.21 -12.80
CA VAL A 152 -1.11 -14.76 -12.33
C VAL A 152 -1.58 -14.04 -11.06
N MET A 153 -2.79 -13.50 -11.09
CA MET A 153 -3.40 -12.74 -10.01
C MET A 153 -4.72 -13.39 -9.60
N ASP A 154 -5.03 -13.38 -8.31
CA ASP A 154 -6.38 -13.76 -7.84
C ASP A 154 -7.41 -12.70 -8.23
N TYR A 155 -8.59 -13.12 -8.69
CA TYR A 155 -9.74 -12.25 -9.00
C TYR A 155 -10.02 -11.17 -7.94
N ASN A 156 -9.91 -11.49 -6.65
CA ASN A 156 -10.20 -10.53 -5.57
C ASN A 156 -9.05 -9.55 -5.28
N HIS A 157 -7.82 -9.84 -5.73
CA HIS A 157 -6.61 -9.12 -5.31
C HIS A 157 -5.88 -8.41 -6.45
N VAL A 158 -6.51 -8.26 -7.62
CA VAL A 158 -5.90 -7.60 -8.79
C VAL A 158 -5.39 -6.18 -8.49
N LYS A 159 -6.12 -5.43 -7.66
CA LYS A 159 -5.80 -4.02 -7.34
C LYS A 159 -4.88 -3.84 -6.13
N SER A 160 -4.23 -4.89 -5.63
CA SER A 160 -3.29 -4.72 -4.52
C SER A 160 -2.07 -3.89 -4.97
N GLU A 161 -1.58 -3.02 -4.10
CA GLU A 161 -0.43 -2.15 -4.42
C GLU A 161 0.83 -2.97 -4.74
N THR A 162 1.04 -4.06 -4.01
CA THR A 162 2.14 -5.01 -4.24
C THR A 162 2.11 -5.59 -5.66
N ASN A 163 0.92 -5.96 -6.16
CA ASN A 163 0.74 -6.45 -7.52
C ASN A 163 1.09 -5.39 -8.57
N LEU A 164 0.51 -4.19 -8.42
CA LEU A 164 0.68 -3.11 -9.38
C LEU A 164 2.11 -2.57 -9.41
N GLY A 165 2.77 -2.46 -8.25
CA GLY A 165 4.17 -2.06 -8.14
C GLY A 165 5.11 -3.03 -8.86
N PHE A 166 4.91 -4.34 -8.67
CA PHE A 166 5.73 -5.36 -9.31
C PHE A 166 5.49 -5.43 -10.83
N LEU A 167 4.23 -5.36 -11.28
CA LEU A 167 3.89 -5.29 -12.70
C LEU A 167 4.51 -4.06 -13.38
N LYS A 168 4.54 -2.91 -12.70
CA LYS A 168 5.17 -1.69 -13.20
C LYS A 168 6.68 -1.87 -13.41
N GLN A 169 7.37 -2.46 -12.43
CA GLN A 169 8.79 -2.76 -12.57
C GLN A 169 9.08 -3.63 -13.81
N LEU A 170 8.34 -4.73 -13.98
CA LEU A 170 8.51 -5.66 -15.11
C LEU A 170 8.25 -5.00 -16.47
N SER A 171 7.23 -4.15 -16.52
CA SER A 171 6.91 -3.33 -17.69
C SER A 171 8.07 -2.39 -18.04
N ASP A 172 8.63 -1.67 -17.06
CA ASP A 172 9.74 -0.72 -17.28
C ASP A 172 11.04 -1.42 -17.69
N GLU A 173 11.21 -2.69 -17.32
CA GLU A 173 12.32 -3.54 -17.76
C GLU A 173 12.14 -4.13 -19.18
N GLY A 174 10.96 -3.92 -19.81
CA GLY A 174 10.67 -4.37 -21.17
C GLY A 174 10.47 -5.89 -21.30
N LYS A 175 10.14 -6.55 -20.17
CA LYS A 175 9.85 -7.98 -20.13
C LYS A 175 8.52 -8.28 -20.84
N PRO A 176 8.45 -9.30 -21.71
CA PRO A 176 7.20 -9.75 -22.32
C PRO A 176 6.25 -10.27 -21.25
N LEU A 177 5.25 -9.46 -20.92
CA LEU A 177 4.30 -9.70 -19.84
C LEU A 177 2.93 -10.12 -20.40
N PHE A 178 2.42 -11.26 -19.95
CA PHE A 178 1.02 -11.68 -20.10
C PHE A 178 0.37 -11.69 -18.72
N ILE A 179 -0.80 -11.06 -18.58
CA ILE A 179 -1.50 -10.98 -17.29
C ILE A 179 -2.65 -12.00 -17.29
N VAL A 180 -2.77 -12.76 -16.20
CA VAL A 180 -3.85 -13.72 -15.97
C VAL A 180 -4.57 -13.37 -14.69
N VAL A 181 -5.83 -12.96 -14.80
CA VAL A 181 -6.75 -12.85 -13.67
C VAL A 181 -7.42 -14.21 -13.52
N ASN A 182 -6.99 -14.97 -12.52
CA ASN A 182 -7.40 -16.33 -12.28
C ASN A 182 -8.54 -16.41 -11.25
N GLN A 183 -9.23 -17.56 -11.20
CA GLN A 183 -10.37 -17.83 -10.32
C GLN A 183 -11.60 -16.95 -10.64
N VAL A 184 -11.87 -16.71 -11.92
CA VAL A 184 -13.03 -15.90 -12.37
C VAL A 184 -14.39 -16.58 -12.16
N ASP A 185 -14.40 -17.84 -11.73
CA ASP A 185 -15.58 -18.52 -11.17
C ASP A 185 -16.14 -17.83 -9.91
N LYS A 186 -15.32 -16.98 -9.25
CA LYS A 186 -15.76 -16.14 -8.13
C LYS A 186 -16.62 -14.96 -8.55
N HIS A 187 -16.69 -14.62 -9.84
CA HIS A 187 -17.45 -13.46 -10.32
C HIS A 187 -18.97 -13.69 -10.18
N ARG A 188 -19.67 -12.66 -9.72
CA ARG A 188 -21.12 -12.66 -9.52
C ARG A 188 -21.72 -11.48 -10.27
N ASP A 189 -22.32 -11.77 -11.43
CA ASP A 189 -22.92 -10.74 -12.31
C ASP A 189 -24.10 -10.00 -11.63
N ASP A 190 -24.70 -10.57 -10.58
CA ASP A 190 -25.73 -9.93 -9.75
C ASP A 190 -25.19 -8.85 -8.81
N GLU A 191 -23.89 -8.87 -8.47
CA GLU A 191 -23.24 -7.84 -7.66
C GLU A 191 -22.63 -6.73 -8.52
N LEU A 192 -21.91 -7.10 -9.58
CA LEU A 192 -21.24 -6.17 -10.49
C LEU A 192 -21.12 -6.82 -11.87
N SER A 193 -21.45 -6.11 -12.95
CA SER A 193 -21.29 -6.68 -14.29
C SER A 193 -19.81 -6.96 -14.61
N PHE A 194 -19.53 -8.08 -15.28
CA PHE A 194 -18.16 -8.45 -15.66
C PHE A 194 -17.46 -7.38 -16.51
N GLN A 195 -18.20 -6.69 -17.39
CA GLN A 195 -17.67 -5.62 -18.22
C GLN A 195 -17.16 -4.43 -17.39
N SER A 196 -17.93 -4.01 -16.37
CA SER A 196 -17.51 -2.94 -15.47
C SER A 196 -16.26 -3.33 -14.66
N TYR A 197 -16.20 -4.57 -14.18
CA TYR A 197 -15.03 -5.09 -13.48
C TYR A 197 -13.78 -5.09 -14.37
N LYS A 198 -13.90 -5.65 -15.59
CA LYS A 198 -12.82 -5.69 -16.59
C LYS A 198 -12.31 -4.30 -16.94
N GLN A 199 -13.21 -3.35 -17.19
CA GLN A 199 -12.83 -1.96 -17.50
C GLN A 199 -12.05 -1.33 -16.35
N SER A 200 -12.48 -1.56 -15.11
CA SER A 200 -11.80 -1.01 -13.93
C SER A 200 -10.36 -1.51 -13.77
N ILE A 201 -10.08 -2.76 -14.16
CA ILE A 201 -8.70 -3.29 -14.18
C ILE A 201 -7.87 -2.59 -15.27
N LEU A 202 -8.43 -2.42 -16.47
CA LEU A 202 -7.76 -1.77 -17.60
C LEU A 202 -7.37 -0.32 -17.24
N ASP A 203 -8.28 0.43 -16.63
CA ASP A 203 -8.04 1.81 -16.19
C ASP A 203 -6.91 1.85 -15.16
N THR A 204 -6.91 0.93 -14.20
CA THR A 204 -5.87 0.83 -13.16
C THR A 204 -4.49 0.55 -13.76
N LEU A 205 -4.37 -0.39 -14.70
CA LEU A 205 -3.11 -0.72 -15.37
C LEU A 205 -2.59 0.46 -16.22
N ALA A 206 -3.50 1.19 -16.87
CA ALA A 206 -3.18 2.37 -17.67
C ALA A 206 -2.69 3.55 -16.81
N GLU A 207 -3.35 3.82 -15.68
CA GLU A 207 -2.94 4.85 -14.71
C GLU A 207 -1.52 4.61 -14.17
N TRP A 208 -1.15 3.34 -13.96
CA TRP A 208 0.19 2.96 -13.53
C TRP A 208 1.22 2.93 -14.68
N GLY A 209 0.79 3.06 -15.94
CA GLY A 209 1.65 2.99 -17.10
C GLY A 209 2.31 1.62 -17.27
N ILE A 210 1.55 0.55 -17.06
CA ILE A 210 2.00 -0.85 -17.19
C ILE A 210 1.75 -1.32 -18.62
N ALA A 211 2.81 -1.69 -19.33
CA ALA A 211 2.76 -2.30 -20.65
C ALA A 211 2.71 -3.83 -20.55
N TYR A 212 1.74 -4.45 -21.24
CA TYR A 212 1.54 -5.89 -21.31
C TYR A 212 1.13 -6.32 -22.73
N HIS A 213 1.26 -7.61 -23.04
CA HIS A 213 0.92 -8.19 -24.34
C HIS A 213 -0.55 -8.57 -24.45
N ASP A 214 -1.09 -9.26 -23.44
CA ASP A 214 -2.49 -9.68 -23.40
C ASP A 214 -2.95 -9.87 -21.95
N LEU A 215 -4.27 -9.84 -21.75
CA LEU A 215 -4.95 -10.01 -20.48
C LEU A 215 -5.98 -11.15 -20.61
N PHE A 216 -5.87 -12.16 -19.74
CA PHE A 216 -6.74 -13.33 -19.72
C PHE A 216 -7.51 -13.42 -18.42
N PHE A 217 -8.77 -13.85 -18.51
CA PHE A 217 -9.64 -14.14 -17.39
C PHE A 217 -9.86 -15.66 -17.33
N THR A 218 -9.27 -16.36 -16.36
CA THR A 218 -9.24 -17.83 -16.36
C THR A 218 -9.83 -18.45 -15.10
N THR A 219 -10.36 -19.65 -15.22
CA THR A 219 -10.66 -20.53 -14.09
C THR A 219 -10.51 -21.99 -14.49
N ILE A 220 -10.23 -22.87 -13.52
CA ILE A 220 -10.23 -24.32 -13.73
C ILE A 220 -11.65 -24.89 -13.51
N LYS A 221 -12.57 -24.08 -12.96
CA LYS A 221 -13.98 -24.41 -12.75
C LYS A 221 -14.84 -23.88 -13.90
N GLU A 222 -16.15 -24.16 -13.86
CA GLU A 222 -17.09 -23.64 -14.85
C GLU A 222 -17.36 -22.14 -14.64
N SER A 223 -17.18 -21.34 -15.70
CA SER A 223 -17.58 -19.94 -15.75
C SER A 223 -17.86 -19.52 -17.20
N PRO A 224 -18.89 -18.68 -17.47
CA PRO A 224 -19.13 -18.15 -18.81
C PRO A 224 -18.03 -17.16 -19.27
N HIS A 225 -17.24 -16.65 -18.33
CA HIS A 225 -16.16 -15.69 -18.57
C HIS A 225 -14.78 -16.34 -18.66
N ASP A 226 -14.70 -17.68 -18.66
CA ASP A 226 -13.44 -18.41 -18.73
C ASP A 226 -12.78 -18.31 -20.12
N GLU A 227 -11.52 -17.89 -20.11
CA GLU A 227 -10.64 -17.78 -21.27
C GLU A 227 -9.46 -18.78 -21.20
N LEU A 228 -9.54 -19.83 -20.37
CA LEU A 228 -8.45 -20.79 -20.22
C LEU A 228 -8.07 -21.47 -21.54
N GLU A 229 -9.05 -21.81 -22.39
CA GLU A 229 -8.78 -22.36 -23.72
C GLU A 229 -8.09 -21.36 -24.66
N ARG A 230 -8.40 -20.07 -24.53
CA ARG A 230 -7.71 -19.00 -25.25
C ARG A 230 -6.26 -18.89 -24.77
N LEU A 231 -6.04 -18.89 -23.45
CA LEU A 231 -4.69 -18.89 -22.87
C LEU A 231 -3.88 -20.12 -23.31
N LYS A 232 -4.48 -21.32 -23.27
CA LYS A 232 -3.88 -22.56 -23.78
C LYS A 232 -3.47 -22.41 -25.24
N ALA A 233 -4.36 -21.97 -26.12
CA ALA A 233 -4.05 -21.80 -27.54
C ALA A 233 -2.86 -20.85 -27.76
N VAL A 234 -2.76 -19.78 -26.96
CA VAL A 234 -1.63 -18.85 -26.98
C VAL A 234 -0.34 -19.55 -26.52
N LEU A 235 -0.34 -20.21 -25.36
CA LEU A 235 0.84 -20.91 -24.83
C LEU A 235 1.31 -22.05 -25.75
N MET A 236 0.38 -22.84 -26.30
CA MET A 236 0.69 -23.91 -27.25
C MET A 236 1.38 -23.36 -28.50
N SER A 237 0.92 -22.24 -29.02
CA SER A 237 1.52 -21.59 -30.19
C SER A 237 2.92 -21.06 -29.86
N LEU A 238 3.10 -20.43 -28.70
CA LEU A 238 4.41 -19.98 -28.22
C LEU A 238 5.40 -21.14 -28.11
N PHE A 239 5.01 -22.26 -27.52
CA PHE A 239 5.91 -23.41 -27.39
C PHE A 239 6.17 -24.14 -28.72
N PHE A 240 5.17 -24.27 -29.60
CA PHE A 240 5.37 -24.92 -30.91
C PHE A 240 6.38 -24.19 -31.79
N TYR A 241 6.30 -22.87 -31.83
CA TYR A 241 7.29 -22.01 -32.47
C TYR A 241 8.48 -21.68 -31.54
N GLY A 242 8.63 -22.44 -30.45
CA GLY A 242 9.63 -22.22 -29.40
C GLY A 242 11.03 -22.15 -29.97
N ASN A 243 11.43 -23.07 -30.85
CA ASN A 243 12.75 -23.04 -31.50
C ASN A 243 13.06 -21.74 -32.28
N GLU A 244 12.05 -21.10 -32.86
CA GLU A 244 12.19 -19.79 -33.53
C GLU A 244 12.31 -18.66 -32.49
N LEU A 245 11.46 -18.71 -31.46
CA LEU A 245 11.46 -17.75 -30.35
C LEU A 245 12.71 -17.87 -29.47
N VAL A 246 13.32 -19.03 -29.29
CA VAL A 246 14.58 -19.20 -28.53
C VAL A 246 15.69 -18.41 -29.17
N LYS A 247 15.81 -18.44 -30.50
CA LYS A 247 16.86 -17.68 -31.20
C LYS A 247 16.66 -16.18 -31.06
N ALA A 248 15.43 -15.70 -31.28
CA ALA A 248 15.09 -14.28 -31.15
C ALA A 248 15.13 -13.80 -29.68
N GLY A 249 14.66 -14.64 -28.76
CA GLY A 249 14.61 -14.41 -27.32
C GLY A 249 15.99 -14.41 -26.69
N LYS A 250 16.90 -15.29 -27.12
CA LYS A 250 18.31 -15.27 -26.72
C LYS A 250 18.97 -13.95 -27.08
N THR A 251 18.81 -13.47 -28.31
CA THR A 251 19.31 -12.15 -28.73
C THR A 251 18.76 -11.02 -27.87
N LYS A 252 17.46 -11.06 -27.52
CA LYS A 252 16.83 -10.10 -26.62
C LYS A 252 17.35 -10.18 -25.18
N ILE A 253 17.54 -11.38 -24.62
CA ILE A 253 18.09 -11.59 -23.27
C ILE A 253 19.55 -11.13 -23.21
N GLU A 254 20.35 -11.43 -24.22
CA GLU A 254 21.72 -10.92 -24.32
C GLU A 254 21.72 -9.38 -24.43
N HIS A 255 20.81 -8.78 -25.20
CA HIS A 255 20.63 -7.33 -25.25
C HIS A 255 20.28 -6.76 -23.87
N SER A 256 19.30 -7.35 -23.17
CA SER A 256 18.92 -6.97 -21.80
C SER A 256 20.08 -7.14 -20.80
N PHE A 257 20.91 -8.17 -20.95
CA PHE A 257 22.11 -8.39 -20.15
C PHE A 257 23.17 -7.31 -20.38
N TYR A 258 23.46 -6.95 -21.64
CA TYR A 258 24.35 -5.82 -21.89
C TYR A 258 23.75 -4.50 -21.41
N LYS A 259 22.43 -4.31 -21.50
CA LYS A 259 21.75 -3.15 -20.90
C LYS A 259 21.84 -3.13 -19.38
N SER A 260 21.79 -4.28 -18.70
CA SER A 260 21.98 -4.33 -17.24
C SER A 260 23.41 -4.02 -16.85
N ILE A 261 24.42 -4.53 -17.58
CA ILE A 261 25.83 -4.14 -17.36
C ILE A 261 26.03 -2.65 -17.66
N GLN A 262 25.39 -2.11 -18.72
CA GLN A 262 25.45 -0.68 -19.03
C GLN A 262 24.96 0.13 -17.82
N ARG A 263 23.79 -0.20 -17.26
CA ARG A 263 23.25 0.47 -16.08
C ARG A 263 24.20 0.36 -14.89
N ARG A 264 24.75 -0.83 -14.62
CA ARG A 264 25.75 -1.01 -13.56
C ARG A 264 26.97 -0.10 -13.75
N VAL A 265 27.55 -0.07 -14.95
CA VAL A 265 28.74 0.76 -15.23
C VAL A 265 28.40 2.26 -15.16
N GLU A 266 27.18 2.65 -15.53
CA GLU A 266 26.67 4.00 -15.33
C GLU A 266 26.50 4.36 -13.85
N ASP A 267 26.04 3.42 -13.03
CA ASP A 267 25.89 3.57 -11.59
C ASP A 267 27.24 3.62 -10.87
N ASP A 268 28.17 2.71 -11.20
CA ASP A 268 29.55 2.69 -10.70
C ASP A 268 30.25 4.03 -11.01
N TRP A 269 30.04 4.56 -12.22
CA TRP A 269 30.55 5.89 -12.59
C TRP A 269 29.88 7.03 -11.85
N ALA A 270 28.59 6.94 -11.56
CA ALA A 270 27.90 7.95 -10.76
C ALA A 270 28.45 7.99 -9.32
N GLU A 271 28.86 6.84 -8.79
CA GLU A 271 29.53 6.71 -7.49
C GLU A 271 30.97 7.26 -7.52
N GLU A 272 31.78 6.85 -8.50
CA GLU A 272 33.15 7.35 -8.69
C GLU A 272 33.15 8.87 -8.93
N ARG A 273 32.22 9.40 -9.73
CA ARG A 273 32.01 10.85 -9.97
C ARG A 273 31.62 11.61 -8.70
N ALA A 274 30.84 10.99 -7.81
CA ALA A 274 30.50 11.59 -6.52
C ALA A 274 31.74 11.68 -5.61
N SER A 275 32.56 10.63 -5.55
CA SER A 275 33.84 10.63 -4.83
C SER A 275 34.83 11.67 -5.36
N PHE A 276 34.89 11.83 -6.69
CA PHE A 276 35.65 12.93 -7.33
C PHE A 276 35.15 14.30 -6.88
N THR A 277 33.83 14.49 -6.82
CA THR A 277 33.22 15.76 -6.41
C THR A 277 33.61 16.13 -4.97
N GLU A 278 33.56 15.17 -4.05
CA GLU A 278 33.98 15.37 -2.65
C GLU A 278 35.47 15.71 -2.54
N THR A 279 36.33 14.98 -3.27
CA THR A 279 37.78 15.23 -3.31
C THR A 279 38.10 16.63 -3.85
N LEU A 280 37.38 17.10 -4.87
CA LEU A 280 37.54 18.43 -5.46
C LEU A 280 37.07 19.55 -4.51
N GLN A 281 35.95 19.35 -3.81
CA GLN A 281 35.45 20.31 -2.83
C GLN A 281 36.46 20.56 -1.70
N HIS A 282 37.11 19.50 -1.19
CA HIS A 282 38.18 19.64 -0.19
C HIS A 282 39.40 20.42 -0.69
N LYS A 283 39.60 20.51 -2.01
CA LYS A 283 40.68 21.28 -2.66
C LYS A 283 40.24 22.67 -3.14
N GLY A 284 38.98 23.05 -2.91
CA GLY A 284 38.44 24.35 -3.29
C GLY A 284 38.02 24.48 -4.76
N TYR A 285 37.83 23.36 -5.46
CA TYR A 285 37.38 23.31 -6.86
C TYR A 285 35.97 22.72 -6.96
N GLN A 286 35.25 23.04 -8.03
CA GLN A 286 33.99 22.39 -8.37
C GLN A 286 34.18 21.40 -9.52
N LEU A 287 33.32 20.38 -9.60
CA LEU A 287 33.37 19.39 -10.69
C LEU A 287 33.21 20.06 -12.06
N THR A 288 32.41 21.12 -12.15
CA THR A 288 32.23 21.92 -13.37
C THR A 288 33.52 22.57 -13.85
N ASP A 289 34.46 22.90 -12.96
CA ASP A 289 35.76 23.48 -13.34
C ASP A 289 36.64 22.44 -14.06
N ILE A 290 36.47 21.16 -13.73
CA ILE A 290 37.16 20.03 -14.36
C ILE A 290 36.48 19.65 -15.68
N GLU A 291 35.15 19.60 -15.72
CA GLU A 291 34.38 19.29 -16.92
C GLU A 291 34.56 20.33 -18.03
N ASN A 292 34.69 21.61 -17.65
CA ASN A 292 34.89 22.71 -18.58
C ASN A 292 36.37 23.13 -18.68
N TYR A 293 37.30 22.27 -18.23
CA TYR A 293 38.72 22.60 -18.18
C TYR A 293 39.28 23.02 -19.55
N GLU A 294 38.96 22.27 -20.61
CA GLU A 294 39.42 22.57 -21.97
C GLU A 294 38.85 23.90 -22.47
N GLU A 295 37.56 24.16 -22.21
CA GLU A 295 36.91 25.42 -22.54
C GLU A 295 37.54 26.59 -21.77
N HIS A 296 37.92 26.39 -20.50
CA HIS A 296 38.61 27.39 -19.70
C HIS A 296 40.05 27.64 -20.18
N VAL A 297 40.78 26.59 -20.57
CA VAL A 297 42.12 26.70 -21.17
C VAL A 297 42.04 27.44 -22.51
N GLU A 298 41.03 27.13 -23.33
CA GLU A 298 40.81 27.78 -24.61
C GLU A 298 40.41 29.25 -24.43
N LYS A 299 39.51 29.57 -23.48
CA LYS A 299 39.14 30.96 -23.13
C LYS A 299 40.33 31.77 -22.63
N VAL A 300 41.22 31.16 -21.85
CA VAL A 300 42.47 31.81 -21.40
C VAL A 300 43.41 32.06 -22.58
N ALA A 301 43.57 31.09 -23.48
CA ALA A 301 44.39 31.23 -24.68
C ALA A 301 43.82 32.30 -25.65
N GLN A 302 42.50 32.36 -25.80
CA GLN A 302 41.80 33.38 -26.60
C GLN A 302 41.93 34.77 -25.97
N ALA A 303 41.81 34.90 -24.65
CA ALA A 303 42.01 36.16 -23.94
C ALA A 303 43.47 36.64 -24.02
N GLU A 304 44.45 35.74 -24.03
CA GLU A 304 45.87 36.06 -24.27
C GLU A 304 46.13 36.57 -25.71
N GLN A 305 45.28 36.21 -26.69
CA GLN A 305 45.35 36.62 -28.10
C GLN A 305 44.40 37.80 -28.46
N GLY A 306 43.70 38.37 -27.49
CA GLY A 306 42.44 39.14 -27.63
C GLY A 306 42.32 40.10 -28.82
N SER A 307 43.21 41.08 -28.97
CA SER A 307 43.13 42.07 -30.06
C SER A 307 43.29 41.44 -31.46
N VAL A 308 44.22 40.49 -31.61
CA VAL A 308 44.52 39.83 -32.90
C VAL A 308 43.39 38.92 -33.33
N ALA A 309 42.80 38.17 -32.38
CA ALA A 309 41.68 37.28 -32.66
C ALA A 309 40.42 38.07 -33.06
N ARG A 310 40.13 39.18 -32.39
CA ARG A 310 39.00 40.06 -32.75
C ARG A 310 39.19 40.67 -34.14
N HIS A 311 40.38 41.16 -34.46
CA HIS A 311 40.70 41.68 -35.79
C HIS A 311 40.41 40.65 -36.89
N GLN A 312 40.90 39.42 -36.71
CA GLN A 312 40.70 38.34 -37.67
C GLN A 312 39.23 37.92 -37.79
N HIS A 313 38.47 37.95 -36.69
CA HIS A 313 37.04 37.65 -36.72
C HIS A 313 36.27 38.65 -37.59
N PHE A 314 36.48 39.97 -37.39
CA PHE A 314 35.84 40.99 -38.23
C PHE A 314 36.23 40.87 -39.70
N LEU A 315 37.51 40.55 -39.99
CA LEU A 315 37.95 40.29 -41.35
C LEU A 315 37.19 39.13 -41.99
N GLN A 316 37.02 38.01 -41.29
CA GLN A 316 36.29 36.85 -41.81
C GLN A 316 34.80 37.12 -41.97
N GLU A 317 34.18 37.76 -40.98
CA GLU A 317 32.77 38.14 -40.99
C GLU A 317 32.47 39.06 -42.18
N TRP A 318 33.26 40.10 -42.39
CA TRP A 318 33.06 41.03 -43.49
C TRP A 318 33.40 40.40 -44.83
N ASP A 319 34.39 39.52 -44.91
CA ASP A 319 34.67 38.79 -46.15
C ASP A 319 33.48 37.90 -46.56
N ASN A 320 32.78 37.30 -45.58
CA ASN A 320 31.54 36.57 -45.82
C ASN A 320 30.37 37.48 -46.21
N LEU A 321 30.18 38.61 -45.51
CA LEU A 321 29.17 39.61 -45.85
C LEU A 321 29.34 40.09 -47.29
N PHE A 322 30.56 40.50 -47.65
CA PHE A 322 30.86 40.97 -49.00
C PHE A 322 30.72 39.85 -50.05
N ARG A 323 31.02 38.58 -49.72
CA ARG A 323 30.76 37.46 -50.63
C ARG A 323 29.27 37.24 -50.89
N GLN A 324 28.42 37.36 -49.87
CA GLN A 324 26.99 37.03 -49.94
C GLN A 324 26.12 38.20 -50.41
N ALA A 325 26.58 39.45 -50.22
CA ALA A 325 25.81 40.63 -50.57
C ALA A 325 25.55 40.73 -52.08
N THR A 326 24.27 40.68 -52.44
CA THR A 326 23.78 40.85 -53.81
C THR A 326 23.26 42.29 -53.95
N VAL A 327 24.16 43.22 -54.28
CA VAL A 327 23.83 44.64 -54.44
C VAL A 327 22.86 44.84 -55.60
N PHE A 328 23.14 44.26 -56.77
CA PHE A 328 22.24 44.24 -57.90
C PHE A 328 21.37 42.97 -57.85
N ASN A 329 20.23 43.04 -57.17
CA ASN A 329 19.23 41.99 -57.19
C ASN A 329 18.51 41.91 -58.56
N SER A 330 17.60 40.97 -58.76
CA SER A 330 16.90 40.80 -60.04
C SER A 330 16.18 42.07 -60.52
N ILE A 331 15.51 42.78 -59.61
CA ILE A 331 14.75 44.01 -59.90
C ILE A 331 15.70 45.14 -60.32
N LEU A 332 16.74 45.38 -59.54
CA LEU A 332 17.74 46.41 -59.84
C LEU A 332 18.54 46.07 -61.10
N THR A 333 18.84 44.79 -61.32
CA THR A 333 19.50 44.33 -62.56
C THR A 333 18.62 44.61 -63.77
N GLU A 334 17.31 44.36 -63.69
CA GLU A 334 16.36 44.65 -64.77
C GLU A 334 16.26 46.17 -65.02
N LYS A 335 16.13 46.98 -63.97
CA LYS A 335 16.16 48.45 -64.08
C LYS A 335 17.47 48.94 -64.71
N THR A 336 18.60 48.35 -64.33
CA THR A 336 19.91 48.65 -64.89
C THR A 336 19.99 48.25 -66.37
N ALA A 337 19.44 47.10 -66.75
CA ALA A 337 19.35 46.67 -68.15
C ALA A 337 18.55 47.68 -68.99
N ASN A 338 17.39 48.11 -68.48
CA ASN A 338 16.52 49.08 -69.12
C ASN A 338 17.17 50.46 -69.27
N TRP A 339 17.96 50.87 -68.28
CA TRP A 339 18.74 52.10 -68.33
C TRP A 339 19.91 51.99 -69.32
N LEU A 340 20.67 50.89 -69.30
CA LEU A 340 21.76 50.64 -70.24
C LEU A 340 21.27 50.58 -71.70
N ASP A 341 20.12 49.94 -71.95
CA ASP A 341 19.51 49.94 -73.28
C ASP A 341 19.15 51.36 -73.75
N ALA A 342 18.62 52.20 -72.84
CA ALA A 342 18.37 53.60 -73.13
C ALA A 342 19.64 54.39 -73.48
N MET A 343 20.80 54.00 -72.95
CA MET A 343 22.10 54.63 -73.22
C MET A 343 22.72 54.24 -74.57
N ARG A 344 22.18 53.25 -75.30
CA ARG A 344 22.70 52.87 -76.61
C ARG A 344 22.62 53.99 -77.64
N PRO A 345 23.57 54.09 -78.59
CA PRO A 345 23.58 55.17 -79.60
C PRO A 345 22.31 55.25 -80.46
N ASN A 346 21.65 54.10 -80.72
CA ASN A 346 20.50 54.00 -81.64
C ASN A 346 19.13 53.91 -80.93
N PHE A 347 19.06 54.22 -79.63
CA PHE A 347 17.83 54.11 -78.85
C PHE A 347 16.69 54.99 -79.39
N LYS A 348 15.48 54.43 -79.54
CA LYS A 348 14.26 55.13 -79.99
C LYS A 348 13.04 54.64 -79.20
N MET A 349 12.19 55.56 -78.73
CA MET A 349 10.90 55.24 -78.10
C MET A 349 9.75 55.28 -79.13
N GLY A 350 9.59 54.21 -79.91
CA GLY A 350 8.54 54.12 -80.93
C GLY A 350 8.76 55.03 -82.15
N LEU A 351 7.83 55.00 -83.11
CA LEU A 351 8.00 55.59 -84.45
C LEU A 351 8.00 57.14 -84.50
N PHE A 352 7.71 57.86 -83.39
CA PHE A 352 7.52 59.33 -83.41
C PHE A 352 8.07 60.12 -82.18
N ALA A 353 9.03 59.60 -81.39
CA ALA A 353 9.56 60.32 -80.21
C ALA A 353 10.62 61.40 -80.54
N SER A 354 10.57 62.55 -79.85
CA SER A 354 11.50 63.68 -80.03
C SER A 354 12.82 63.50 -79.25
N LYS A 355 13.91 64.14 -79.72
CA LYS A 355 15.24 64.11 -79.03
C LYS A 355 15.17 64.54 -77.56
N ARG A 356 14.33 65.53 -77.24
CA ARG A 356 14.14 66.03 -75.87
C ARG A 356 13.49 64.98 -74.96
N LYS A 357 12.48 64.26 -75.48
CA LYS A 357 11.78 63.21 -74.73
C LYS A 357 12.69 62.02 -74.45
N MET A 358 13.58 61.67 -75.39
CA MET A 358 14.58 60.61 -75.20
C MET A 358 15.65 60.97 -74.14
N ALA A 359 16.08 62.23 -74.08
CA ALA A 359 17.02 62.67 -73.04
C ALA A 359 16.39 62.64 -71.63
N GLN A 360 15.12 63.06 -71.51
CA GLN A 360 14.39 62.98 -70.23
C GLN A 360 14.19 61.54 -69.76
N GLU A 361 13.87 60.62 -70.67
CA GLU A 361 13.73 59.20 -70.35
C GLU A 361 15.05 58.60 -69.82
N ARG A 362 16.20 58.97 -70.40
CA ARG A 362 17.51 58.52 -69.94
C ARG A 362 17.81 58.96 -68.50
N ILE A 363 17.54 60.23 -68.18
CA ILE A 363 17.73 60.78 -66.84
C ILE A 363 16.79 60.09 -65.86
N HIS A 364 15.52 59.93 -66.21
CA HIS A 364 14.54 59.28 -65.34
C HIS A 364 14.95 57.83 -64.98
N ARG A 365 15.34 57.02 -65.98
CA ARG A 365 15.82 55.65 -65.73
C ARG A 365 17.11 55.61 -64.91
N GLN A 366 17.99 56.60 -65.08
CA GLN A 366 19.22 56.73 -64.28
C GLN A 366 18.89 57.02 -62.81
N GLU A 367 17.95 57.93 -62.55
CA GLU A 367 17.48 58.25 -61.21
C GLU A 367 16.84 57.04 -60.52
N GLU A 368 16.04 56.25 -61.24
CA GLU A 368 15.48 55.02 -60.69
C GLU A 368 16.56 54.00 -60.30
N VAL A 369 17.57 53.81 -61.16
CA VAL A 369 18.69 52.90 -60.86
C VAL A 369 19.49 53.42 -59.67
N LEU A 370 19.78 54.72 -59.60
CA LEU A 370 20.54 55.31 -58.49
C LEU A 370 19.79 55.21 -57.16
N HIS A 371 18.49 55.49 -57.16
CA HIS A 371 17.67 55.41 -55.96
C HIS A 371 17.67 53.99 -55.41
N GLU A 372 17.32 53.01 -56.25
CA GLU A 372 17.28 51.60 -55.85
C GLU A 372 18.67 51.07 -55.50
N LEU A 373 19.72 51.45 -56.24
CA LEU A 373 21.09 51.05 -55.94
C LEU A 373 21.56 51.57 -54.58
N ASN A 374 21.33 52.85 -54.28
CA ASN A 374 21.71 53.41 -52.98
C ASN A 374 20.95 52.77 -51.81
N ASP A 375 19.67 52.44 -52.00
CA ASP A 375 18.90 51.70 -51.00
C ASP A 375 19.49 50.30 -50.77
N GLN A 376 19.79 49.55 -51.84
CA GLN A 376 20.42 48.23 -51.72
C GLN A 376 21.82 48.30 -51.08
N ILE A 377 22.64 49.31 -51.40
CA ILE A 377 23.98 49.49 -50.78
C ILE A 377 23.83 49.73 -49.28
N ASN A 378 22.92 50.61 -48.87
CA ASN A 378 22.72 50.91 -47.46
C ASN A 378 22.20 49.69 -46.70
N LYS A 379 21.18 49.02 -47.25
CA LYS A 379 20.53 47.87 -46.63
C LYS A 379 21.44 46.65 -46.55
N GLN A 380 22.11 46.29 -47.64
CA GLN A 380 22.85 45.03 -47.76
C GLN A 380 24.29 45.12 -47.23
N LEU A 381 24.88 46.33 -47.15
CA LEU A 381 26.28 46.50 -46.78
C LEU A 381 26.47 47.45 -45.60
N VAL A 382 26.10 48.74 -45.76
CA VAL A 382 26.44 49.77 -44.77
C VAL A 382 25.83 49.48 -43.39
N PHE A 383 24.56 49.10 -43.35
CA PHE A 383 23.86 48.78 -42.10
C PHE A 383 24.55 47.65 -41.34
N HIS A 384 24.88 46.55 -42.02
CA HIS A 384 25.51 45.38 -41.41
C HIS A 384 26.93 45.66 -40.93
N LEU A 385 27.72 46.43 -41.69
CA LEU A 385 29.07 46.84 -41.27
C LEU A 385 29.02 47.71 -40.01
N ARG A 386 28.09 48.67 -39.93
CA ARG A 386 27.90 49.49 -38.73
C ARG A 386 27.44 48.66 -37.54
N GLN A 387 26.48 47.76 -37.74
CA GLN A 387 25.97 46.88 -36.70
C GLN A 387 27.06 45.96 -36.14
N SER A 388 27.88 45.38 -37.02
CA SER A 388 29.03 44.56 -36.67
C SER A 388 30.02 45.35 -35.79
N LEU A 389 30.40 46.56 -36.19
CA LEU A 389 31.28 47.42 -35.39
C LEU A 389 30.69 47.87 -34.05
N GLN A 390 29.37 47.99 -33.96
CA GLN A 390 28.66 48.34 -32.72
C GLN A 390 28.63 47.21 -31.68
N SER A 391 29.01 45.98 -32.03
CA SER A 391 29.12 44.88 -31.07
C SER A 391 30.37 44.95 -30.18
N LEU A 392 31.26 45.91 -30.42
CA LEU A 392 32.45 46.14 -29.60
C LEU A 392 32.06 46.70 -28.22
N PRO A 393 32.86 46.45 -27.15
CA PRO A 393 32.56 46.93 -25.79
C PRO A 393 32.78 48.45 -25.69
N LEU A 394 31.78 49.23 -26.12
CA LEU A 394 31.86 50.69 -26.25
C LEU A 394 32.17 51.42 -24.93
N GLU A 395 31.64 50.92 -23.81
CA GLU A 395 31.81 51.53 -22.48
C GLU A 395 33.26 51.48 -21.98
N GLU A 396 34.04 50.54 -22.51
CA GLU A 396 35.44 50.30 -22.13
C GLU A 396 36.43 51.07 -23.01
N MET A 397 35.92 51.83 -24.00
CA MET A 397 36.74 52.64 -24.89
C MET A 397 37.24 53.90 -24.20
N THR A 398 38.54 54.14 -24.30
CA THR A 398 39.20 55.34 -23.74
C THR A 398 38.62 56.66 -24.26
N ASN A 399 38.19 56.72 -25.53
CA ASN A 399 37.40 57.82 -26.07
C ASN A 399 36.32 57.31 -27.04
N GLN A 400 35.12 57.05 -26.49
CA GLN A 400 33.97 56.54 -27.24
C GLN A 400 33.51 57.48 -28.36
N SER A 401 33.63 58.81 -28.19
CA SER A 401 33.10 59.79 -29.15
C SER A 401 33.78 59.70 -30.52
N ILE A 402 35.12 59.55 -30.54
CA ILE A 402 35.90 59.44 -31.78
C ILE A 402 35.48 58.21 -32.59
N PHE A 403 35.18 57.10 -31.92
CA PHE A 403 34.74 55.88 -32.59
C PHE A 403 33.32 56.00 -33.14
N LEU A 404 32.39 56.58 -32.38
CA LEU A 404 31.01 56.79 -32.83
C LEU A 404 30.95 57.72 -34.05
N ASP A 405 31.77 58.78 -34.08
CA ASP A 405 31.90 59.65 -35.25
C ASP A 405 32.45 58.90 -36.47
N ALA A 406 33.46 58.05 -36.27
CA ALA A 406 34.04 57.23 -37.33
C ALA A 406 33.02 56.22 -37.90
N ILE A 407 32.22 55.55 -37.06
CA ILE A 407 31.11 54.68 -37.49
C ILE A 407 30.08 55.46 -38.32
N GLN A 408 29.70 56.67 -37.89
CA GLN A 408 28.71 57.48 -38.60
C GLN A 408 29.20 57.91 -39.99
N SER A 409 30.51 58.10 -40.16
CA SER A 409 31.12 58.44 -41.45
C SER A 409 31.13 57.28 -42.46
N LEU A 410 31.03 56.03 -42.00
CA LEU A 410 31.03 54.83 -42.84
C LEU A 410 29.82 54.82 -43.76
N SER A 411 29.98 55.18 -45.03
CA SER A 411 28.88 55.33 -45.99
C SER A 411 29.36 55.25 -47.43
N PHE A 412 28.44 54.94 -48.33
CA PHE A 412 28.67 55.01 -49.78
C PHE A 412 27.39 55.48 -50.47
N THR A 413 27.54 56.40 -51.41
CA THR A 413 26.42 56.89 -52.23
C THR A 413 26.84 56.86 -53.70
N ALA A 414 26.21 56.00 -54.48
CA ALA A 414 26.33 55.96 -55.93
C ALA A 414 25.76 57.26 -56.52
N THR A 415 26.55 57.90 -57.39
CA THR A 415 26.20 59.12 -58.11
C THR A 415 25.94 58.84 -59.60
N PRO A 416 25.31 59.76 -60.35
CA PRO A 416 25.17 59.61 -61.80
C PRO A 416 26.50 59.33 -62.51
N SER A 417 27.58 60.03 -62.11
CA SER A 417 28.92 59.82 -62.66
C SER A 417 29.46 58.42 -62.39
N PHE A 418 29.23 57.89 -61.18
CA PHE A 418 29.64 56.53 -60.82
C PHE A 418 29.02 55.47 -61.73
N LEU A 419 27.77 55.68 -62.17
CA LEU A 419 27.14 54.80 -63.13
C LEU A 419 27.71 55.01 -64.55
N GLU A 420 27.79 56.25 -65.02
CA GLU A 420 28.19 56.57 -66.39
C GLU A 420 29.63 56.20 -66.74
N GLU A 421 30.56 56.33 -65.78
CA GLU A 421 31.99 56.07 -66.00
C GLU A 421 32.29 54.66 -66.52
N ALA A 422 31.45 53.68 -66.15
CA ALA A 422 31.60 52.28 -66.56
C ALA A 422 30.80 51.93 -67.83
N VAL A 423 30.12 52.88 -68.47
CA VAL A 423 29.36 52.65 -69.71
C VAL A 423 30.24 52.92 -70.94
N PRO A 424 30.41 51.95 -71.86
CA PRO A 424 31.16 52.15 -73.10
C PRO A 424 30.49 53.18 -74.03
N LYS A 425 31.29 53.96 -74.75
CA LYS A 425 30.80 54.95 -75.73
C LYS A 425 30.35 54.33 -77.08
N THR A 426 30.49 53.02 -77.24
CA THR A 426 30.13 52.25 -78.44
C THR A 426 28.97 51.28 -78.12
N THR A 427 28.29 50.76 -79.15
CA THR A 427 27.20 49.79 -78.96
C THR A 427 27.71 48.50 -78.30
N PHE A 428 27.04 48.03 -77.25
CA PHE A 428 27.40 46.85 -76.47
C PHE A 428 26.27 45.79 -76.48
N ALA A 429 26.65 44.51 -76.36
CA ALA A 429 25.73 43.36 -76.37
C ALA A 429 24.84 43.31 -75.10
N ASP A 430 23.70 42.61 -75.16
CA ASP A 430 22.77 42.47 -74.02
C ASP A 430 23.41 41.76 -72.82
N SER A 431 24.42 40.91 -73.04
CA SER A 431 25.20 40.27 -71.98
C SER A 431 26.07 41.23 -71.15
N PHE A 432 26.24 42.48 -71.61
CA PHE A 432 27.06 43.49 -70.91
C PHE A 432 26.48 43.90 -69.56
N VAL A 433 25.15 43.81 -69.38
CA VAL A 433 24.48 44.18 -68.12
C VAL A 433 25.08 43.43 -66.94
N TYR A 434 25.25 42.11 -67.06
CA TYR A 434 25.80 41.28 -65.97
C TYR A 434 27.27 41.59 -65.65
N GLN A 435 28.07 41.94 -66.67
CA GLN A 435 29.44 42.37 -66.45
C GLN A 435 29.49 43.71 -65.71
N TYR A 436 28.68 44.68 -66.17
CA TYR A 436 28.59 46.00 -65.58
C TYR A 436 28.13 45.96 -64.11
N THR A 437 27.05 45.23 -63.81
CA THR A 437 26.54 45.10 -62.44
C THR A 437 27.57 44.43 -61.52
N LYS A 438 28.32 43.45 -62.03
CA LYS A 438 29.40 42.79 -61.29
C LYS A 438 30.53 43.77 -60.97
N GLU A 439 31.03 44.50 -61.96
CA GLU A 439 32.13 45.48 -61.78
C GLU A 439 31.74 46.58 -60.77
N ARG A 440 30.55 47.16 -60.90
CA ARG A 440 30.06 48.18 -59.96
C ARG A 440 29.87 47.63 -58.55
N THR A 441 29.39 46.39 -58.42
CA THR A 441 29.29 45.71 -57.11
C THR A 441 30.66 45.61 -56.44
N GLU A 442 31.69 45.17 -57.17
CA GLU A 442 33.04 45.02 -56.61
C GLU A 442 33.66 46.37 -56.20
N ASP A 443 33.41 47.44 -56.94
CA ASP A 443 33.88 48.79 -56.58
C ASP A 443 33.28 49.31 -55.29
N ILE A 444 31.97 49.12 -55.10
CA ILE A 444 31.26 49.49 -53.87
C ILE A 444 31.84 48.71 -52.69
N LYS A 445 31.96 47.38 -52.83
CA LYS A 445 32.50 46.50 -51.78
C LYS A 445 33.90 46.91 -51.37
N ARG A 446 34.77 47.20 -52.35
CA ARG A 446 36.16 47.59 -52.11
C ARG A 446 36.26 48.90 -51.30
N GLN A 447 35.47 49.91 -51.63
CA GLN A 447 35.51 51.20 -50.93
C GLN A 447 34.96 51.09 -49.50
N LEU A 448 33.83 50.39 -49.32
CA LEU A 448 33.24 50.18 -48.00
C LEU A 448 34.13 49.30 -47.10
N LYS A 449 34.77 48.25 -47.65
CA LYS A 449 35.71 47.42 -46.89
C LYS A 449 36.87 48.23 -46.35
N LYS A 450 37.42 49.15 -47.15
CA LYS A 450 38.50 50.04 -46.71
C LYS A 450 38.04 50.94 -45.56
N GLN A 451 36.92 51.64 -45.72
CA GLN A 451 36.39 52.50 -44.66
C GLN A 451 36.11 51.72 -43.36
N ALA A 452 35.55 50.51 -43.45
CA ALA A 452 35.25 49.69 -42.28
C ALA A 452 36.53 49.26 -41.52
N LEU A 453 37.61 48.95 -42.25
CA LEU A 453 38.91 48.63 -41.65
C LEU A 453 39.54 49.83 -40.94
N ASP A 454 39.43 51.02 -41.53
CA ASP A 454 39.91 52.24 -40.90
C ASP A 454 39.16 52.48 -39.56
N VAL A 455 37.84 52.27 -39.53
CA VAL A 455 37.04 52.38 -38.29
C VAL A 455 37.42 51.31 -37.26
N LEU A 456 37.69 50.07 -37.69
CA LEU A 456 38.15 48.99 -36.79
C LEU A 456 39.48 49.34 -36.12
N SER A 457 40.42 49.90 -36.88
CA SER A 457 41.73 50.30 -36.34
C SER A 457 41.62 51.37 -35.25
N ILE A 458 40.66 52.31 -35.39
CA ILE A 458 40.35 53.31 -34.37
C ILE A 458 39.84 52.63 -33.11
N ALA A 459 38.91 51.67 -33.26
CA ALA A 459 38.34 50.91 -32.15
C ALA A 459 39.40 50.12 -31.37
N GLU A 460 40.33 49.49 -32.09
CA GLU A 460 41.43 48.72 -31.50
C GLU A 460 42.35 49.59 -30.65
N GLU A 461 42.68 50.80 -31.09
CA GLU A 461 43.46 51.73 -30.29
C GLU A 461 42.68 52.18 -29.03
N GLN A 462 41.37 52.42 -29.15
CA GLN A 462 40.56 52.83 -28.00
C GLN A 462 40.43 51.76 -26.91
N LEU A 463 40.50 50.48 -27.29
CA LEU A 463 40.34 49.31 -26.40
C LEU A 463 41.67 48.74 -25.86
N ARG A 464 42.80 49.35 -26.20
CA ARG A 464 44.13 48.83 -25.85
C ARG A 464 44.35 48.60 -24.34
N VAL A 465 43.82 49.48 -23.49
CA VAL A 465 43.94 49.34 -22.03
C VAL A 465 43.09 48.19 -21.50
N TYR A 466 41.87 48.06 -22.00
CA TYR A 466 40.95 46.96 -21.69
C TYR A 466 41.57 45.59 -22.07
N ASP A 467 42.20 45.52 -23.24
CA ASP A 467 42.87 44.29 -23.70
C ASP A 467 44.04 43.86 -22.82
N GLU A 468 44.87 44.81 -22.39
CA GLU A 468 46.01 44.51 -21.52
C GLU A 468 45.56 44.03 -20.13
N GLN A 469 44.46 44.59 -19.59
CA GLN A 469 43.87 44.11 -18.35
C GLN A 469 43.34 42.68 -18.48
N LYS A 470 42.62 42.38 -19.56
CA LYS A 470 42.10 41.03 -19.83
C LYS A 470 43.20 39.99 -19.98
N LYS A 471 44.34 40.37 -20.59
CA LYS A 471 45.52 39.53 -20.70
C LYS A 471 46.15 39.19 -19.34
N GLN A 472 46.21 40.16 -18.43
CA GLN A 472 46.71 39.92 -17.07
C GLN A 472 45.79 39.02 -16.24
N GLU A 473 44.47 39.17 -16.39
CA GLU A 473 43.47 38.26 -15.79
C GLU A 473 43.62 36.83 -16.32
N ALA A 474 43.81 36.68 -17.64
CA ALA A 474 44.02 35.38 -18.28
C ALA A 474 45.27 34.67 -17.75
N HIS A 475 46.39 35.38 -17.58
CA HIS A 475 47.62 34.80 -17.02
C HIS A 475 47.45 34.29 -15.57
N LYS A 476 46.69 34.98 -14.73
CA LYS A 476 46.37 34.50 -13.36
C LYS A 476 45.51 33.23 -13.41
N ARG A 477 44.50 33.21 -14.29
CA ARG A 477 43.62 32.05 -14.46
C ARG A 477 44.36 30.83 -15.02
N ARG A 478 45.35 31.04 -15.90
CA ARG A 478 46.24 29.98 -16.41
C ARG A 478 46.95 29.20 -15.29
N HIS A 479 47.50 29.89 -14.30
CA HIS A 479 48.15 29.24 -13.16
C HIS A 479 47.19 28.42 -12.29
N GLN A 480 45.94 28.87 -12.14
CA GLN A 480 44.90 28.10 -11.46
C GLN A 480 44.55 26.81 -12.24
N LEU A 481 44.45 26.91 -13.57
CA LEU A 481 44.20 25.75 -14.44
C LEU A 481 45.37 24.76 -14.45
N GLU A 482 46.63 25.21 -14.34
CA GLU A 482 47.77 24.29 -14.22
C GLU A 482 47.70 23.43 -12.95
N ALA A 483 47.26 24.00 -11.83
CA ALA A 483 47.10 23.26 -10.56
C ALA A 483 45.98 22.21 -10.60
N MET A 484 44.99 22.36 -11.48
CA MET A 484 43.87 21.44 -11.65
C MET A 484 44.20 20.24 -12.55
N LYS A 485 45.26 20.33 -13.37
CA LYS A 485 45.63 19.35 -14.41
C LYS A 485 45.72 17.89 -13.93
N PRO A 486 46.25 17.56 -12.74
CA PRO A 486 46.28 16.17 -12.26
C PRO A 486 44.88 15.59 -12.01
N TYR A 487 43.95 16.40 -11.50
CA TYR A 487 42.57 16.00 -11.25
C TYR A 487 41.77 15.88 -12.55
N VAL A 488 42.03 16.76 -13.51
CA VAL A 488 41.47 16.67 -14.87
C VAL A 488 41.92 15.38 -15.54
N SER A 489 43.22 15.06 -15.50
CA SER A 489 43.75 13.81 -16.06
C SER A 489 43.13 12.58 -15.42
N HIS A 490 42.96 12.58 -14.10
CA HIS A 490 42.33 11.46 -13.39
C HIS A 490 40.83 11.32 -13.71
N TYR A 491 40.10 12.43 -13.76
CA TYR A 491 38.68 12.44 -14.12
C TYR A 491 38.45 12.03 -15.58
N LEU A 492 39.23 12.57 -16.52
CA LEU A 492 39.12 12.23 -17.94
C LEU A 492 39.50 10.78 -18.19
N SER A 493 40.54 10.25 -17.56
CA SER A 493 40.90 8.83 -17.70
C SER A 493 39.87 7.88 -17.08
N ALA A 494 39.21 8.25 -15.97
CA ALA A 494 38.11 7.48 -15.41
C ALA A 494 36.86 7.56 -16.30
N ARG A 495 36.53 8.77 -16.79
CA ARG A 495 35.43 9.00 -17.74
C ARG A 495 35.64 8.26 -19.05
N GLU A 496 36.84 8.30 -19.60
CA GLU A 496 37.22 7.63 -20.86
C GLU A 496 37.18 6.11 -20.70
N ARG A 497 37.62 5.57 -19.55
CA ARG A 497 37.44 4.15 -19.23
C ARG A 497 35.96 3.78 -19.22
N LYS A 498 35.12 4.54 -18.50
CA LYS A 498 33.67 4.36 -18.50
C LYS A 498 33.06 4.46 -19.90
N GLU A 499 33.39 5.50 -20.66
CA GLU A 499 32.86 5.71 -22.01
C GLU A 499 33.34 4.63 -22.98
N THR A 500 34.54 4.09 -22.80
CA THR A 500 35.05 2.96 -23.58
C THR A 500 34.30 1.68 -23.23
N VAL A 501 34.12 1.39 -21.95
CA VAL A 501 33.35 0.23 -21.48
C VAL A 501 31.90 0.31 -21.93
N ILE A 502 31.25 1.47 -21.77
CA ILE A 502 29.88 1.69 -22.25
C ILE A 502 29.81 1.62 -23.76
N ARG A 503 30.77 2.18 -24.51
CA ARG A 503 30.78 2.05 -25.98
C ARG A 503 30.88 0.59 -26.40
N GLU A 504 31.75 -0.20 -25.78
CA GLU A 504 31.86 -1.63 -26.10
C GLU A 504 30.62 -2.41 -25.65
N ILE A 505 30.06 -2.15 -24.47
CA ILE A 505 28.80 -2.74 -24.01
C ILE A 505 27.64 -2.34 -24.92
N MET A 506 27.50 -1.07 -25.28
CA MET A 506 26.44 -0.58 -26.16
C MET A 506 26.62 -1.09 -27.59
N LYS A 507 27.85 -1.25 -28.06
CA LYS A 507 28.13 -1.89 -29.34
C LYS A 507 27.68 -3.35 -29.32
N GLU A 508 27.98 -4.08 -28.25
CA GLU A 508 27.49 -5.45 -28.07
C GLU A 508 25.96 -5.53 -27.84
N ALA A 509 25.38 -4.56 -27.13
CA ALA A 509 23.95 -4.42 -26.90
C ALA A 509 23.22 -4.14 -28.22
N ASN A 510 23.67 -3.13 -28.98
CA ASN A 510 23.09 -2.73 -30.26
C ASN A 510 23.29 -3.80 -31.34
N ARG A 511 24.40 -4.56 -31.31
CA ARG A 511 24.58 -5.76 -32.16
C ARG A 511 23.50 -6.82 -31.92
N ARG A 512 22.90 -6.80 -30.73
CA ARG A 512 21.90 -7.76 -30.25
C ARG A 512 20.53 -7.11 -30.04
N ASP A 513 20.38 -5.85 -30.38
CA ASP A 513 19.08 -5.19 -30.38
C ASP A 513 18.25 -5.84 -31.49
N ASP A 514 17.22 -6.56 -31.06
CA ASP A 514 16.31 -7.24 -31.96
C ASP A 514 15.36 -6.25 -32.65
N LYS A 515 15.39 -4.95 -32.29
CA LYS A 515 14.52 -3.89 -32.81
C LYS A 515 13.03 -4.26 -32.71
N GLY A 516 12.68 -4.99 -31.65
CA GLY A 516 11.33 -5.50 -31.44
C GLY A 516 10.96 -6.70 -32.31
N ALA A 517 11.91 -7.34 -33.00
CA ALA A 517 11.66 -8.56 -33.77
C ALA A 517 11.07 -9.67 -32.90
N PHE A 518 11.52 -9.85 -31.66
CA PHE A 518 10.93 -10.82 -30.74
C PHE A 518 9.49 -10.44 -30.38
N SER A 519 9.22 -9.16 -30.09
CA SER A 519 7.86 -8.69 -29.78
C SER A 519 6.91 -8.83 -30.97
N ASN A 520 7.39 -8.56 -32.19
CA ASN A 520 6.64 -8.74 -33.42
C ASN A 520 6.40 -10.22 -33.74
N ALA A 521 7.43 -11.06 -33.56
CA ALA A 521 7.31 -12.51 -33.69
C ALA A 521 6.30 -13.07 -32.69
N LEU A 522 6.33 -12.62 -31.43
CA LEU A 522 5.32 -12.96 -30.42
C LEU A 522 3.92 -12.57 -30.90
N LYS A 523 3.71 -11.32 -31.33
CA LYS A 523 2.40 -10.85 -31.83
C LYS A 523 1.89 -11.67 -33.01
N GLU A 524 2.77 -12.06 -33.93
CA GLU A 524 2.42 -12.90 -35.06
C GLU A 524 2.09 -14.34 -34.63
N ILE A 525 2.95 -14.96 -33.81
CA ILE A 525 2.84 -16.35 -33.36
C ILE A 525 1.59 -16.57 -32.49
N VAL A 526 1.27 -15.62 -31.61
CA VAL A 526 0.10 -15.69 -30.73
C VAL A 526 -1.22 -15.79 -31.51
N THR A 527 -1.25 -15.34 -32.78
CA THR A 527 -2.43 -15.45 -33.66
C THR A 527 -2.51 -16.75 -34.46
N LYS A 528 -1.43 -17.55 -34.49
CA LYS A 528 -1.40 -18.84 -35.19
C LYS A 528 -2.13 -19.89 -34.34
N LYS A 529 -2.85 -20.82 -34.98
CA LYS A 529 -3.49 -21.94 -34.27
C LYS A 529 -2.63 -23.19 -34.41
N VAL A 530 -2.25 -23.77 -33.27
CA VAL A 530 -1.51 -25.02 -33.20
C VAL A 530 -2.30 -26.03 -32.38
N HIS A 531 -2.29 -27.29 -32.82
CA HIS A 531 -2.86 -28.41 -32.09
C HIS A 531 -1.76 -29.45 -31.83
N PHE A 532 -1.69 -29.95 -30.60
CA PHE A 532 -0.80 -31.05 -30.21
C PHE A 532 -1.64 -32.32 -30.03
N GLU A 533 -1.25 -33.42 -30.66
CA GLU A 533 -1.87 -34.72 -30.42
C GLU A 533 -1.40 -35.28 -29.07
N GLU A 534 -2.32 -35.52 -28.14
CA GLU A 534 -2.00 -36.20 -26.89
C GLU A 534 -1.84 -37.71 -27.14
N SER A 535 -0.64 -38.23 -26.88
CA SER A 535 -0.42 -39.67 -26.80
C SER A 535 -0.68 -40.17 -25.37
N PRO A 536 -1.40 -41.30 -25.18
CA PRO A 536 -1.50 -41.96 -23.88
C PRO A 536 -0.11 -42.34 -23.37
N SER A 537 0.24 -41.93 -22.16
CA SER A 537 1.61 -42.04 -21.65
C SER A 537 1.63 -42.56 -20.21
N SER A 538 2.38 -43.63 -19.95
CA SER A 538 2.46 -44.33 -18.66
C SER A 538 2.91 -43.46 -17.48
N TRP A 539 3.71 -42.41 -17.72
CA TRP A 539 4.12 -41.48 -16.66
C TRP A 539 2.95 -40.68 -16.09
N LYS A 540 1.95 -40.33 -16.92
CA LYS A 540 0.75 -39.62 -16.44
C LYS A 540 -0.05 -40.51 -15.48
N GLU A 541 -0.12 -41.81 -15.73
CA GLU A 541 -0.75 -42.79 -14.83
C GLU A 541 0.03 -42.92 -13.51
N GLN A 542 1.37 -42.91 -13.57
CA GLN A 542 2.22 -42.99 -12.39
C GLN A 542 2.08 -41.75 -11.46
N VAL A 543 1.92 -40.56 -12.04
CA VAL A 543 1.63 -39.33 -11.29
C VAL A 543 0.21 -39.38 -10.70
N LYS A 544 -0.79 -39.84 -11.48
CA LYS A 544 -2.17 -39.98 -11.03
C LYS A 544 -2.33 -41.00 -9.89
N GLN A 545 -1.61 -42.13 -9.94
CA GLN A 545 -1.64 -43.16 -8.90
C GLN A 545 -1.00 -42.71 -7.57
N SER A 546 -0.11 -41.71 -7.60
CA SER A 546 0.54 -41.15 -6.42
C SER A 546 -0.20 -39.94 -5.84
N THR A 547 -1.33 -39.51 -6.44
CA THR A 547 -2.05 -38.30 -6.03
C THR A 547 -3.01 -38.50 -4.84
N GLU A 548 -3.19 -39.73 -4.33
CA GLU A 548 -4.14 -40.03 -3.25
C GLU A 548 -3.59 -39.83 -1.81
N ALA A 549 -2.34 -39.39 -1.65
CA ALA A 549 -1.75 -39.16 -0.34
C ALA A 549 -1.32 -37.70 -0.17
N THR A 550 -2.15 -36.91 0.51
CA THR A 550 -1.83 -35.55 0.93
C THR A 550 -0.87 -35.58 2.13
N LEU A 551 0.18 -34.76 2.10
CA LEU A 551 1.37 -34.86 2.95
C LEU A 551 1.33 -34.02 4.23
N LEU A 552 0.20 -33.37 4.53
CA LEU A 552 0.10 -32.52 5.71
C LEU A 552 -0.02 -33.40 6.96
N PRO A 553 0.82 -33.20 7.99
CA PRO A 553 0.74 -33.98 9.22
C PRO A 553 -0.63 -33.75 9.88
N THR A 554 -1.43 -34.80 9.95
CA THR A 554 -2.78 -34.76 10.51
C THR A 554 -2.70 -34.88 12.03
N ILE A 555 -3.17 -33.87 12.74
CA ILE A 555 -3.48 -33.99 14.18
C ILE A 555 -4.98 -34.24 14.27
N LYS A 556 -5.39 -35.46 14.67
CA LYS A 556 -6.79 -35.73 15.03
C LYS A 556 -7.03 -35.10 16.40
N THR A 557 -7.72 -33.96 16.43
CA THR A 557 -8.20 -33.37 17.68
C THR A 557 -9.72 -33.44 17.69
N GLU A 558 -10.29 -34.12 18.69
CA GLU A 558 -11.75 -34.14 18.89
C GLU A 558 -12.22 -32.73 19.24
N ARG A 559 -12.96 -32.10 18.33
CA ARG A 559 -13.60 -30.80 18.53
C ARG A 559 -14.81 -30.98 19.44
N ARG A 560 -14.71 -30.56 20.70
CA ARG A 560 -15.89 -30.45 21.58
C ARG A 560 -15.83 -29.14 22.35
N LEU A 561 -16.90 -28.35 22.30
CA LEU A 561 -17.19 -27.44 23.40
C LEU A 561 -17.48 -28.34 24.61
N THR A 562 -16.66 -28.26 25.65
CA THR A 562 -16.77 -29.13 26.83
C THR A 562 -18.17 -29.00 27.44
N ASN A 563 -18.86 -30.13 27.56
CA ASN A 563 -20.07 -30.26 28.37
C ASN A 563 -19.68 -30.35 29.84
N GLU A 564 -19.59 -29.21 30.54
CA GLU A 564 -19.85 -29.21 31.98
C GLU A 564 -21.34 -28.95 32.24
N ARG A 565 -21.82 -29.54 33.34
CA ARG A 565 -23.23 -29.82 33.60
C ARG A 565 -23.98 -28.58 34.10
N ILE A 566 -24.92 -28.13 33.25
CA ILE A 566 -26.29 -27.66 33.53
C ILE A 566 -26.54 -27.23 35.00
N GLY A 567 -26.43 -25.93 35.24
CA GLY A 567 -27.14 -25.25 36.34
C GLY A 567 -28.67 -25.18 36.14
N VAL A 568 -29.37 -24.51 37.05
CA VAL A 568 -30.84 -24.33 37.06
C VAL A 568 -31.43 -24.01 35.67
N THR A 569 -32.49 -24.71 35.28
CA THR A 569 -33.17 -24.51 33.98
C THR A 569 -34.16 -23.34 33.98
N ASP A 570 -34.52 -22.83 32.80
CA ASP A 570 -35.52 -21.76 32.66
C ASP A 570 -36.89 -22.20 33.27
N GLU A 571 -37.24 -23.48 33.16
CA GLU A 571 -38.44 -24.03 33.81
C GLU A 571 -38.34 -24.00 35.34
N ALA A 572 -37.18 -24.32 35.91
CA ALA A 572 -36.97 -24.28 37.35
C ALA A 572 -37.03 -22.84 37.90
N ILE A 573 -36.50 -21.86 37.16
CA ILE A 573 -36.63 -20.43 37.50
C ILE A 573 -38.09 -19.98 37.43
N ALA A 574 -38.83 -20.41 36.41
CA ALA A 574 -40.27 -20.11 36.30
C ALA A 574 -41.09 -20.74 37.43
N GLU A 575 -40.74 -21.96 37.86
CA GLU A 575 -41.33 -22.65 39.00
C GLU A 575 -41.09 -21.87 40.30
N LEU A 576 -39.85 -21.40 40.52
CA LEU A 576 -39.51 -20.54 41.67
C LEU A 576 -40.31 -19.24 41.65
N HIS A 577 -40.40 -18.58 40.50
CA HIS A 577 -41.16 -17.34 40.36
C HIS A 577 -42.64 -17.54 40.74
N LYS A 578 -43.24 -18.67 40.35
CA LYS A 578 -44.61 -19.03 40.74
C LYS A 578 -44.73 -19.29 42.25
N THR A 579 -43.73 -19.92 42.86
CA THR A 579 -43.68 -20.17 44.31
C THR A 579 -43.56 -18.86 45.09
N MET A 580 -42.66 -17.95 44.68
CA MET A 580 -42.48 -16.64 45.31
C MET A 580 -43.76 -15.80 45.27
N ASN A 581 -44.49 -15.81 44.16
CA ASN A 581 -45.75 -15.07 44.00
C ASN A 581 -46.90 -15.56 44.91
N GLN A 582 -46.75 -16.67 45.63
CA GLN A 582 -47.72 -17.14 46.63
C GLN A 582 -47.58 -16.42 47.98
N PHE A 583 -46.45 -15.77 48.22
CA PHE A 583 -46.15 -15.06 49.46
C PHE A 583 -46.43 -13.55 49.32
N GLU A 584 -46.95 -12.94 50.39
CA GLU A 584 -47.24 -11.51 50.40
C GLU A 584 -45.95 -10.69 50.50
N LYS A 585 -45.75 -9.72 49.61
CA LYS A 585 -44.56 -8.85 49.59
C LYS A 585 -44.60 -7.88 50.77
N LYS A 586 -44.04 -8.28 51.92
CA LYS A 586 -44.00 -7.44 53.13
C LYS A 586 -42.75 -6.56 53.15
N ALA A 587 -42.78 -5.48 53.92
CA ALA A 587 -41.68 -4.50 53.96
C ALA A 587 -40.29 -5.09 54.32
N TYR A 588 -40.23 -6.23 55.02
CA TYR A 588 -38.98 -6.93 55.36
C TYR A 588 -38.49 -7.93 54.30
N THR A 589 -39.32 -8.32 53.32
CA THR A 589 -38.96 -9.21 52.20
C THR A 589 -39.09 -8.55 50.82
N GLN A 590 -39.70 -7.37 50.73
CA GLN A 590 -40.08 -6.72 49.47
C GLN A 590 -38.90 -6.50 48.52
N ASP A 591 -37.75 -6.04 49.01
CA ASP A 591 -36.60 -5.79 48.14
C ASP A 591 -35.97 -7.08 47.59
N TRP A 592 -35.99 -8.18 48.35
CA TRP A 592 -35.61 -9.50 47.86
C TRP A 592 -36.53 -10.00 46.76
N HIS A 593 -37.85 -9.81 46.93
CA HIS A 593 -38.83 -10.13 45.88
C HIS A 593 -38.59 -9.29 44.63
N GLU A 594 -38.50 -7.97 44.76
CA GLU A 594 -38.28 -7.05 43.64
C GLU A 594 -36.98 -7.36 42.89
N GLN A 595 -35.91 -7.68 43.61
CA GLN A 595 -34.63 -8.03 43.00
C GLN A 595 -34.70 -9.37 42.26
N LEU A 596 -35.17 -10.44 42.90
CA LEU A 596 -35.24 -11.75 42.25
C LEU A 596 -36.21 -11.70 41.06
N GLU A 597 -37.32 -10.94 41.15
CA GLU A 597 -38.21 -10.71 40.01
C GLU A 597 -37.52 -9.96 38.86
N GLN A 598 -36.68 -8.96 39.15
CA GLN A 598 -35.86 -8.28 38.14
C GLN A 598 -34.85 -9.23 37.49
N GLU A 599 -34.20 -10.10 38.27
CA GLU A 599 -33.27 -11.11 37.76
C GLU A 599 -33.99 -12.15 36.91
N ILE A 600 -35.15 -12.64 37.34
CA ILE A 600 -36.01 -13.55 36.58
C ILE A 600 -36.42 -12.90 35.26
N ALA A 601 -36.90 -11.66 35.28
CA ALA A 601 -37.26 -10.92 34.08
C ALA A 601 -36.06 -10.72 33.14
N HIS A 602 -34.87 -10.45 33.68
CA HIS A 602 -33.64 -10.35 32.91
C HIS A 602 -33.32 -11.69 32.23
N ILE A 603 -33.30 -12.80 32.98
CA ILE A 603 -33.01 -14.15 32.48
C ILE A 603 -34.01 -14.58 31.40
N GLN A 604 -35.29 -14.26 31.57
CA GLN A 604 -36.34 -14.58 30.58
C GLN A 604 -36.24 -13.77 29.29
N THR A 605 -35.64 -12.57 29.34
CA THR A 605 -35.53 -11.65 28.19
C THR A 605 -34.12 -11.59 27.61
N GLU A 606 -33.18 -12.36 28.16
CA GLU A 606 -31.77 -12.39 27.81
C GLU A 606 -31.54 -12.34 26.29
N GLN A 607 -30.69 -11.40 25.89
CA GLN A 607 -30.18 -11.31 24.53
C GLN A 607 -28.66 -11.40 24.55
N PHE A 608 -28.10 -12.22 23.67
CA PHE A 608 -26.67 -12.41 23.53
C PHE A 608 -26.21 -11.88 22.18
N THR A 609 -25.19 -11.02 22.21
CA THR A 609 -24.62 -10.40 21.02
C THR A 609 -23.45 -11.23 20.50
N LEU A 610 -23.61 -11.81 19.32
CA LEU A 610 -22.58 -12.55 18.60
C LEU A 610 -22.10 -11.72 17.42
N SER A 611 -20.80 -11.43 17.38
CA SER A 611 -20.23 -10.58 16.33
C SER A 611 -19.35 -11.35 15.36
N LEU A 612 -19.50 -11.07 14.06
CA LEU A 612 -18.71 -11.66 12.99
C LEU A 612 -17.48 -10.79 12.67
N PHE A 613 -16.29 -11.38 12.71
CA PHE A 613 -15.03 -10.72 12.37
C PHE A 613 -14.31 -11.46 11.25
N GLY A 614 -13.34 -10.82 10.60
CA GLY A 614 -12.51 -11.44 9.55
C GLY A 614 -12.21 -10.49 8.38
N ALA A 615 -11.22 -10.85 7.56
CA ALA A 615 -10.84 -10.12 6.36
C ALA A 615 -12.00 -9.77 5.42
N PHE A 616 -11.78 -8.78 4.55
CA PHE A 616 -12.68 -8.52 3.43
C PHE A 616 -12.79 -9.78 2.56
N SER A 617 -13.99 -10.09 2.07
CA SER A 617 -14.27 -11.31 1.31
C SER A 617 -14.00 -12.64 2.03
N ALA A 618 -13.85 -12.65 3.36
CA ALA A 618 -13.75 -13.91 4.14
C ALA A 618 -15.07 -14.72 4.19
N GLY A 619 -16.15 -14.17 3.63
CA GLY A 619 -17.48 -14.78 3.64
C GLY A 619 -18.30 -14.53 4.91
N LYS A 620 -18.04 -13.43 5.64
CA LYS A 620 -18.80 -13.02 6.84
C LYS A 620 -20.29 -12.89 6.57
N SER A 621 -20.70 -12.04 5.64
CA SER A 621 -22.11 -11.81 5.32
C SER A 621 -22.77 -13.06 4.70
N SER A 622 -22.01 -13.91 4.00
CA SER A 622 -22.50 -15.22 3.51
C SER A 622 -22.81 -16.17 4.67
N LEU A 623 -21.90 -16.30 5.64
CA LEU A 623 -22.13 -17.07 6.87
C LEU A 623 -23.30 -16.50 7.67
N ALA A 624 -23.36 -15.18 7.80
CA ALA A 624 -24.41 -14.47 8.50
C ALA A 624 -25.79 -14.79 7.92
N ASN A 625 -25.93 -14.67 6.60
CA ASN A 625 -27.16 -15.01 5.89
C ASN A 625 -27.50 -16.50 6.04
N ALA A 626 -26.51 -17.40 6.00
CA ALA A 626 -26.71 -18.83 6.21
C ALA A 626 -27.22 -19.16 7.62
N LEU A 627 -26.75 -18.42 8.64
CA LEU A 627 -27.21 -18.52 10.02
C LEU A 627 -28.63 -17.96 10.21
N LEU A 628 -28.95 -16.84 9.55
CA LEU A 628 -30.25 -16.18 9.61
C LEU A 628 -31.33 -16.90 8.79
N GLY A 629 -30.93 -17.82 7.89
CA GLY A 629 -31.83 -18.59 7.04
C GLY A 629 -32.43 -17.80 5.87
N GLY A 630 -31.77 -16.72 5.44
CA GLY A 630 -32.23 -15.86 4.35
C GLY A 630 -31.20 -14.80 3.95
N LYS A 631 -31.42 -14.15 2.80
CA LYS A 631 -30.60 -13.01 2.33
C LYS A 631 -31.02 -11.74 3.08
N VAL A 632 -30.53 -11.55 4.30
CA VAL A 632 -30.91 -10.45 5.21
C VAL A 632 -29.87 -9.33 5.19
N LEU A 633 -28.59 -9.68 5.25
CA LEU A 633 -27.47 -8.76 5.21
C LEU A 633 -27.05 -8.48 3.76
N PRO A 634 -26.92 -7.20 3.36
CA PRO A 634 -26.50 -6.83 2.01
C PRO A 634 -25.01 -7.13 1.78
N ALA A 635 -24.66 -7.57 0.57
CA ALA A 635 -23.28 -7.75 0.14
C ALA A 635 -22.75 -6.43 -0.46
N SER A 636 -21.70 -5.85 0.12
CA SER A 636 -21.00 -4.68 -0.45
C SER A 636 -19.67 -5.11 -1.08
N PRO A 637 -19.42 -4.79 -2.37
CA PRO A 637 -18.14 -5.05 -3.03
C PRO A 637 -17.05 -4.00 -2.70
N HIS A 638 -17.41 -2.93 -1.97
CA HIS A 638 -16.51 -1.80 -1.73
C HIS A 638 -15.83 -1.89 -0.35
N PRO A 639 -14.49 -1.90 -0.28
CA PRO A 639 -13.74 -2.05 0.98
C PRO A 639 -13.79 -0.83 1.91
N THR A 640 -14.42 0.27 1.51
CA THR A 640 -14.33 1.61 2.11
C THR A 640 -15.53 2.01 2.98
N THR A 641 -16.61 1.24 3.01
CA THR A 641 -17.84 1.58 3.75
C THR A 641 -17.99 0.73 5.01
N ALA A 642 -17.46 1.26 6.12
CA ALA A 642 -17.57 0.70 7.47
C ALA A 642 -18.98 0.96 8.07
N THR A 643 -19.99 0.19 7.67
CA THR A 643 -21.30 0.21 8.34
C THR A 643 -21.43 -1.03 9.23
N VAL A 644 -21.53 -0.83 10.54
CA VAL A 644 -21.90 -1.92 11.46
C VAL A 644 -23.36 -2.25 11.21
N THR A 645 -23.66 -3.53 10.98
CA THR A 645 -25.04 -3.98 10.77
C THR A 645 -25.42 -4.98 11.86
N THR A 646 -26.48 -4.68 12.58
CA THR A 646 -27.00 -5.49 13.69
C THR A 646 -28.30 -6.15 13.25
N VAL A 647 -28.46 -7.46 13.48
CA VAL A 647 -29.70 -8.20 13.26
C VAL A 647 -30.22 -8.69 14.62
N THR A 648 -31.41 -8.23 15.01
CA THR A 648 -32.04 -8.57 16.28
C THR A 648 -33.52 -8.90 16.12
N ARG A 649 -34.16 -9.38 17.19
CA ARG A 649 -35.57 -9.77 17.19
C ARG A 649 -36.48 -8.54 17.06
N PRO A 650 -37.65 -8.64 16.39
CA PRO A 650 -38.67 -7.59 16.40
C PRO A 650 -39.12 -7.22 17.82
N THR A 651 -39.51 -5.96 17.99
CA THR A 651 -39.97 -5.38 19.27
C THR A 651 -41.35 -4.77 19.10
N SER A 652 -41.96 -4.26 20.18
CA SER A 652 -43.26 -3.56 20.08
C SER A 652 -43.20 -2.29 19.22
N GLY A 653 -42.02 -1.71 19.01
CA GLY A 653 -41.82 -0.51 18.20
C GLY A 653 -41.34 -0.76 16.76
N TYR A 654 -40.83 -1.96 16.45
CA TYR A 654 -40.25 -2.29 15.14
C TYR A 654 -40.68 -3.70 14.70
N ALA A 655 -41.34 -3.78 13.55
CA ALA A 655 -41.87 -5.01 12.98
C ALA A 655 -40.79 -5.85 12.27
N ASN A 656 -41.16 -7.08 11.89
CA ASN A 656 -40.28 -7.93 11.10
C ASN A 656 -40.01 -7.32 9.72
N GLY A 657 -38.73 -7.11 9.38
CA GLY A 657 -38.26 -6.49 8.14
C GLY A 657 -37.96 -4.99 8.26
N ASP A 658 -38.24 -4.36 9.40
CA ASP A 658 -37.90 -2.96 9.64
C ASP A 658 -36.39 -2.81 9.87
N VAL A 659 -35.82 -1.73 9.34
CA VAL A 659 -34.42 -1.36 9.54
C VAL A 659 -34.35 0.04 10.13
N PHE A 660 -33.77 0.15 11.33
CA PHE A 660 -33.46 1.43 11.95
C PHE A 660 -32.04 1.86 11.58
N VAL A 661 -31.92 2.97 10.85
CA VAL A 661 -30.65 3.51 10.37
C VAL A 661 -30.29 4.75 11.17
N GLN A 662 -29.11 4.73 11.78
CA GLN A 662 -28.54 5.86 12.50
C GLN A 662 -27.42 6.47 11.66
N TYR A 663 -27.55 7.76 11.37
CA TYR A 663 -26.51 8.51 10.68
C TYR A 663 -25.50 9.10 11.67
N LYS A 664 -24.31 9.40 11.15
CA LYS A 664 -23.23 9.97 11.96
C LYS A 664 -23.59 11.33 12.53
N THR A 665 -22.99 11.65 13.67
CA THR A 665 -23.00 12.99 14.26
C THR A 665 -21.84 13.84 13.75
N TYR A 666 -21.93 15.16 13.91
CA TYR A 666 -20.81 16.05 13.58
C TYR A 666 -19.56 15.75 14.41
N GLU A 667 -19.72 15.28 15.65
CA GLU A 667 -18.62 14.89 16.52
C GLU A 667 -17.86 13.67 15.98
N GLN A 668 -18.59 12.64 15.53
CA GLN A 668 -17.99 11.46 14.91
C GLN A 668 -17.21 11.84 13.64
N LEU A 669 -17.76 12.73 12.81
CA LEU A 669 -17.08 13.23 11.61
C LEU A 669 -15.81 14.04 11.95
N ARG A 670 -15.83 14.85 13.03
CA ARG A 670 -14.62 15.56 13.50
C ARG A 670 -13.53 14.59 13.94
N GLY A 671 -13.89 13.50 14.62
CA GLY A 671 -12.95 12.44 15.02
C GLY A 671 -12.28 11.78 13.81
N GLU A 672 -13.05 11.49 12.77
CA GLU A 672 -12.52 10.94 11.51
C GLU A 672 -11.58 11.94 10.81
N LEU A 673 -11.98 13.21 10.70
CA LEU A 673 -11.16 14.26 10.10
C LEU A 673 -9.87 14.52 10.89
N THR A 674 -9.89 14.37 12.21
CA THR A 674 -8.68 14.49 13.06
C THR A 674 -7.68 13.39 12.74
N SER A 675 -8.16 12.16 12.58
CA SER A 675 -7.30 11.02 12.22
C SER A 675 -6.68 11.20 10.82
N ILE A 676 -7.47 11.70 9.88
CA ILE A 676 -7.00 12.01 8.52
C ILE A 676 -6.03 13.20 8.51
N SER A 677 -6.30 14.21 9.33
CA SER A 677 -5.46 15.40 9.51
C SER A 677 -4.04 15.01 9.95
N GLN A 678 -3.94 14.10 10.91
CA GLN A 678 -2.66 13.56 11.39
C GLN A 678 -1.93 12.78 10.30
N LEU A 679 -2.64 11.91 9.57
CA LEU A 679 -2.02 11.13 8.49
C LEU A 679 -1.53 12.00 7.32
N LEU A 680 -2.22 13.09 7.03
CA LEU A 680 -1.90 14.01 5.94
C LEU A 680 -1.04 15.22 6.41
N ASP A 681 -0.62 15.27 7.67
CA ASP A 681 0.11 16.43 8.23
C ASP A 681 -0.55 17.79 7.93
N VAL A 682 -1.90 17.85 7.92
CA VAL A 682 -2.69 19.06 7.64
C VAL A 682 -3.79 19.23 8.67
N SER A 683 -4.17 20.47 8.96
CA SER A 683 -5.35 20.73 9.79
C SER A 683 -6.60 20.77 8.92
N LEU A 684 -7.50 19.80 9.09
CA LEU A 684 -8.79 19.74 8.40
C LEU A 684 -9.92 19.81 9.43
N THR A 685 -10.49 21.01 9.62
CA THR A 685 -11.79 21.17 10.29
C THR A 685 -12.95 20.85 9.35
N LEU A 686 -14.17 20.71 9.89
CA LEU A 686 -15.40 20.54 9.09
C LEU A 686 -15.60 21.64 8.02
N GLU A 687 -15.10 22.85 8.25
CA GLU A 687 -15.21 23.95 7.29
C GLU A 687 -14.08 23.92 6.26
N GLN A 688 -12.88 23.54 6.69
CA GLN A 688 -11.70 23.50 5.85
C GLN A 688 -11.72 22.30 4.91
N PHE A 689 -12.19 21.13 5.35
CA PHE A 689 -12.22 19.93 4.50
C PHE A 689 -13.11 20.14 3.28
N GLN A 690 -14.24 20.85 3.38
CA GLN A 690 -15.11 21.12 2.22
C GLN A 690 -14.41 21.93 1.10
N ARG A 691 -13.39 22.71 1.47
CA ARG A 691 -12.60 23.57 0.55
C ARG A 691 -11.23 22.97 0.22
N PHE A 692 -10.87 21.86 0.85
CA PHE A 692 -9.58 21.22 0.68
C PHE A 692 -9.46 20.66 -0.74
N ARG A 693 -8.36 21.03 -1.43
CA ARG A 693 -8.08 20.59 -2.79
C ARG A 693 -7.17 19.38 -2.75
N THR A 694 -7.77 18.20 -2.80
CA THR A 694 -7.08 16.90 -2.82
C THR A 694 -6.06 16.80 -3.95
N LYS A 695 -6.40 17.28 -5.15
CA LYS A 695 -5.52 17.28 -6.34
C LYS A 695 -4.22 18.07 -6.21
N THR A 696 -4.13 19.01 -5.27
CA THR A 696 -2.91 19.81 -5.04
C THR A 696 -2.01 19.23 -3.95
N TYR A 697 -2.47 18.23 -3.22
CA TYR A 697 -1.70 17.58 -2.16
C TYR A 697 -0.85 16.45 -2.76
N GLN A 698 0.46 16.46 -2.51
CA GLN A 698 1.36 15.39 -2.96
C GLN A 698 1.26 14.20 -2.01
N ALA A 699 0.47 13.19 -2.38
CA ALA A 699 0.40 11.93 -1.64
C ALA A 699 1.55 11.00 -2.04
N THR A 700 2.52 10.85 -1.13
CA THR A 700 3.72 10.02 -1.33
C THR A 700 3.52 8.55 -0.92
N THR A 701 2.50 8.25 -0.11
CA THR A 701 2.19 6.90 0.38
C THR A 701 0.76 6.48 0.04
N ALA A 702 0.48 5.18 -0.04
CA ALA A 702 -0.87 4.67 -0.36
C ALA A 702 -1.91 5.03 0.70
N ALA A 703 -1.53 5.03 1.99
CA ALA A 703 -2.40 5.47 3.08
C ALA A 703 -2.86 6.93 2.86
N LYS A 704 -1.93 7.82 2.48
CA LYS A 704 -2.24 9.22 2.14
C LYS A 704 -3.17 9.31 0.92
N LYS A 705 -2.96 8.51 -0.13
CA LYS A 705 -3.85 8.46 -1.31
C LYS A 705 -5.26 8.02 -0.95
N GLN A 706 -5.40 6.99 -0.12
CA GLN A 706 -6.71 6.49 0.32
C GLN A 706 -7.44 7.50 1.21
N ALA A 707 -6.71 8.20 2.09
CA ALA A 707 -7.26 9.28 2.89
C ALA A 707 -7.78 10.44 2.01
N LEU A 708 -7.06 10.80 0.95
CA LEU A 708 -7.53 11.79 -0.03
C LEU A 708 -8.80 11.31 -0.74
N SER A 709 -8.85 10.05 -1.19
CA SER A 709 -10.05 9.48 -1.83
C SER A 709 -11.25 9.53 -0.88
N TYR A 710 -11.06 9.23 0.40
CA TYR A 710 -12.14 9.32 1.39
C TYR A 710 -12.62 10.76 1.61
N ILE A 711 -11.70 11.74 1.63
CA ILE A 711 -12.09 13.15 1.68
C ILE A 711 -12.97 13.52 0.47
N GLU A 712 -12.63 13.05 -0.74
CA GLU A 712 -13.43 13.33 -1.94
C GLU A 712 -14.84 12.73 -1.83
N THR A 713 -14.94 11.48 -1.37
CA THR A 713 -16.24 10.83 -1.11
C THR A 713 -17.03 11.63 -0.08
N LEU A 714 -16.44 11.94 1.08
CA LEU A 714 -17.11 12.68 2.15
C LEU A 714 -17.53 14.09 1.71
N GLN A 715 -16.72 14.80 0.91
CA GLN A 715 -17.08 16.10 0.33
C GLN A 715 -18.30 16.00 -0.59
N LYS A 716 -18.37 14.95 -1.41
CA LYS A 716 -19.49 14.69 -2.33
C LYS A 716 -20.76 14.33 -1.56
N SER A 717 -20.63 13.47 -0.54
CA SER A 717 -21.71 13.08 0.37
C SER A 717 -22.29 14.27 1.11
N MET A 718 -21.43 15.10 1.73
CA MET A 718 -21.85 16.29 2.47
C MET A 718 -22.59 17.30 1.58
N LYS A 719 -22.18 17.47 0.32
CA LYS A 719 -22.90 18.36 -0.61
C LYS A 719 -24.32 17.90 -0.94
N ARG A 720 -24.62 16.60 -0.86
CA ARG A 720 -25.89 16.00 -1.29
C ARG A 720 -26.78 15.55 -0.15
N PHE A 721 -26.19 15.10 0.96
CA PHE A 721 -26.85 14.34 2.02
C PHE A 721 -26.52 14.85 3.44
N GLU A 722 -26.01 16.07 3.58
CA GLU A 722 -25.75 16.69 4.90
C GLU A 722 -27.01 16.72 5.79
N SER A 723 -28.21 16.79 5.20
CA SER A 723 -29.48 16.72 5.94
C SER A 723 -29.70 15.41 6.71
N PHE A 724 -28.96 14.33 6.40
CA PHE A 724 -29.07 13.05 7.11
C PHE A 724 -28.24 13.02 8.39
N ILE A 725 -27.25 13.90 8.56
CA ILE A 725 -26.39 13.94 9.75
C ILE A 725 -27.22 14.28 10.98
N GLU A 726 -26.96 13.58 12.09
CA GLU A 726 -27.72 13.69 13.35
C GLU A 726 -29.22 13.35 13.22
N GLN A 727 -29.63 12.64 12.16
CA GLN A 727 -30.97 12.08 12.02
C GLN A 727 -30.95 10.57 12.11
N ASP A 728 -32.11 10.03 12.51
CA ASP A 728 -32.41 8.60 12.50
C ASP A 728 -33.62 8.36 11.57
N GLU A 729 -33.63 7.23 10.87
CA GLU A 729 -34.76 6.84 10.03
C GLU A 729 -35.11 5.36 10.14
N VAL A 730 -36.34 5.01 9.78
CA VAL A 730 -36.79 3.62 9.64
C VAL A 730 -37.05 3.36 8.16
N VAL A 731 -36.39 2.35 7.61
CA VAL A 731 -36.44 1.97 6.19
C VAL A 731 -36.69 0.47 6.05
N SER A 732 -36.99 0.01 4.82
CA SER A 732 -37.10 -1.42 4.55
C SER A 732 -35.73 -2.06 4.29
N LEU A 733 -35.65 -3.40 4.37
CA LEU A 733 -34.47 -4.17 3.97
C LEU A 733 -34.00 -3.89 2.53
N ALA A 734 -34.94 -3.65 1.60
CA ALA A 734 -34.62 -3.31 0.22
C ALA A 734 -33.96 -1.92 0.13
N ASP A 735 -34.50 -0.93 0.84
CA ASP A 735 -33.96 0.43 0.86
C ASP A 735 -32.57 0.50 1.51
N LEU A 736 -32.33 -0.29 2.58
CA LEU A 736 -31.00 -0.43 3.18
C LEU A 736 -29.98 -0.94 2.15
N SER A 737 -30.36 -1.95 1.36
CA SER A 737 -29.48 -2.54 0.35
C SER A 737 -29.08 -1.51 -0.70
N GLU A 738 -30.02 -0.68 -1.18
CA GLU A 738 -29.72 0.42 -2.11
C GLU A 738 -28.79 1.48 -1.50
N LYS A 739 -29.01 1.83 -0.22
CA LYS A 739 -28.20 2.83 0.50
C LYS A 739 -26.76 2.35 0.74
N ILE A 740 -26.56 1.07 1.04
CA ILE A 740 -25.23 0.49 1.29
C ILE A 740 -24.42 0.35 -0.01
N VAL A 741 -25.08 0.07 -1.15
CA VAL A 741 -24.42 0.04 -2.47
C VAL A 741 -23.94 1.44 -2.90
N ASN A 742 -24.67 2.49 -2.53
CA ASN A 742 -24.25 3.87 -2.82
C ASN A 742 -23.24 4.39 -1.80
N GLU A 743 -21.96 4.43 -2.18
CA GLU A 743 -20.86 4.87 -1.32
C GLU A 743 -21.04 6.29 -0.75
N ASP A 744 -21.71 7.19 -1.49
CA ASP A 744 -21.98 8.56 -1.04
C ASP A 744 -22.90 8.58 0.22
N VAL A 745 -23.79 7.60 0.36
CA VAL A 745 -24.72 7.51 1.51
C VAL A 745 -24.13 6.62 2.59
N ALA A 746 -23.60 5.46 2.19
CA ALA A 746 -23.03 4.47 3.11
C ALA A 746 -21.91 5.04 4.00
N CYS A 747 -21.11 6.00 3.51
CA CYS A 747 -20.05 6.61 4.32
C CYS A 747 -20.58 7.45 5.49
N LEU A 748 -21.86 7.87 5.45
CA LEU A 748 -22.55 8.67 6.48
C LEU A 748 -23.32 7.81 7.49
N ILE A 749 -23.56 6.52 7.19
CA ILE A 749 -24.27 5.62 8.11
C ILE A 749 -23.32 5.21 9.24
N ALA A 750 -23.75 5.38 10.49
CA ALA A 750 -23.03 4.93 11.67
C ALA A 750 -23.39 3.49 12.04
N ASN A 751 -24.68 3.17 12.10
CA ASN A 751 -25.19 1.85 12.45
C ASN A 751 -26.51 1.56 11.72
N ALA A 752 -26.76 0.30 11.38
CA ALA A 752 -28.04 -0.17 10.85
C ALA A 752 -28.53 -1.36 11.67
N THR A 753 -29.70 -1.22 12.32
CA THR A 753 -30.33 -2.28 13.10
C THR A 753 -31.51 -2.87 12.33
N ILE A 754 -31.36 -4.11 11.90
CA ILE A 754 -32.37 -4.91 11.21
C ILE A 754 -33.16 -5.70 12.25
N TYR A 755 -34.48 -5.51 12.26
CA TYR A 755 -35.42 -6.28 13.08
C TYR A 755 -35.97 -7.44 12.25
N TYR A 756 -35.48 -8.66 12.48
CA TYR A 756 -35.80 -9.82 11.65
C TYR A 756 -36.14 -11.05 12.49
N GLU A 757 -37.26 -11.70 12.18
CA GLU A 757 -37.72 -12.90 12.89
C GLU A 757 -37.20 -14.17 12.21
N CYS A 758 -36.28 -14.87 12.87
CA CYS A 758 -35.72 -16.15 12.43
C CYS A 758 -35.33 -17.04 13.63
N GLU A 759 -34.92 -18.30 13.38
CA GLU A 759 -34.51 -19.23 14.46
C GLU A 759 -33.46 -18.62 15.39
N TRP A 760 -32.47 -17.92 14.81
CA TRP A 760 -31.41 -17.21 15.54
C TRP A 760 -31.98 -16.22 16.57
N THR A 761 -32.77 -15.26 16.11
CA THR A 761 -33.37 -14.21 16.96
C THR A 761 -34.41 -14.74 17.95
N LYS A 762 -35.11 -15.84 17.63
CA LYS A 762 -36.06 -16.51 18.55
C LYS A 762 -35.36 -17.13 19.76
N ARG A 763 -34.10 -17.53 19.60
CA ARG A 763 -33.26 -18.06 20.68
C ARG A 763 -32.59 -16.97 21.53
N GLY A 764 -32.91 -15.70 21.29
CA GLY A 764 -32.31 -14.56 22.01
C GLY A 764 -30.93 -14.18 21.49
N LEU A 765 -30.55 -14.57 20.28
CA LEU A 765 -29.27 -14.20 19.70
C LEU A 765 -29.42 -12.94 18.83
N THR A 766 -28.55 -11.97 19.03
CA THR A 766 -28.36 -10.78 18.19
C THR A 766 -27.07 -10.99 17.40
N LEU A 767 -27.12 -10.84 16.08
CA LEU A 767 -25.96 -10.96 15.20
C LEU A 767 -25.43 -9.58 14.84
N VAL A 768 -24.13 -9.35 14.92
CA VAL A 768 -23.51 -8.11 14.45
C VAL A 768 -22.47 -8.42 13.38
N ASP A 769 -22.68 -7.92 12.17
CA ASP A 769 -21.67 -7.98 11.11
C ASP A 769 -20.74 -6.77 11.24
N THR A 770 -19.45 -7.04 11.42
CA THR A 770 -18.44 -6.00 11.61
C THR A 770 -17.70 -5.69 10.31
N PRO A 771 -17.29 -4.42 10.09
CA PRO A 771 -16.45 -4.07 8.96
C PRO A 771 -15.17 -4.91 8.92
N GLY A 772 -14.66 -5.19 7.70
CA GLY A 772 -13.44 -5.97 7.53
C GLY A 772 -12.23 -5.36 8.25
N VAL A 773 -11.45 -6.20 8.94
CA VAL A 773 -10.28 -5.79 9.74
C VAL A 773 -9.06 -5.35 8.93
N ASN A 774 -9.06 -5.60 7.61
CA ASN A 774 -7.95 -5.30 6.69
C ASN A 774 -8.02 -3.90 6.05
N SER A 775 -8.80 -2.96 6.60
CA SER A 775 -8.76 -1.60 6.07
C SER A 775 -7.51 -0.88 6.57
N ILE A 776 -6.75 -0.30 5.66
CA ILE A 776 -5.62 0.62 5.92
C ILE A 776 -6.07 1.86 6.72
N ASN A 777 -7.38 2.09 6.84
CA ASN A 777 -7.96 3.18 7.61
C ASN A 777 -8.17 2.77 9.07
N GLY A 778 -7.55 3.51 10.01
CA GLY A 778 -7.75 3.34 11.47
C GLY A 778 -9.21 3.48 11.97
N ARG A 779 -10.15 3.81 11.07
CA ARG A 779 -11.60 3.86 11.31
C ARG A 779 -12.20 2.47 11.60
N HIS A 780 -11.83 1.43 10.84
CA HIS A 780 -12.47 0.12 11.01
C HIS A 780 -11.94 -0.63 12.24
N THR A 781 -10.69 -0.39 12.63
CA THR A 781 -10.07 -0.99 13.81
C THR A 781 -10.72 -0.51 15.12
N ASN A 782 -11.07 0.78 15.23
CA ASN A 782 -11.72 1.31 16.44
C ASN A 782 -13.12 0.69 16.64
N VAL A 783 -13.92 0.68 15.58
CA VAL A 783 -15.26 0.08 15.57
C VAL A 783 -15.17 -1.42 15.89
N ALA A 784 -14.17 -2.12 15.34
CA ALA A 784 -13.89 -3.51 15.66
C ALA A 784 -13.63 -3.71 17.17
N TYR A 785 -12.80 -2.88 17.81
CA TYR A 785 -12.50 -3.00 19.24
C TYR A 785 -13.68 -2.68 20.15
N GLU A 786 -14.47 -1.66 19.83
CA GLU A 786 -15.71 -1.37 20.55
C GLU A 786 -16.67 -2.55 20.47
N GLN A 787 -16.78 -3.16 19.29
CA GLN A 787 -17.62 -4.32 19.10
C GLN A 787 -17.10 -5.56 19.86
N VAL A 788 -15.78 -5.77 19.91
CA VAL A 788 -15.17 -6.83 20.74
C VAL A 788 -15.57 -6.69 22.21
N LYS A 789 -15.62 -5.46 22.74
CA LYS A 789 -16.08 -5.19 24.13
C LYS A 789 -17.56 -5.49 24.30
N ALA A 790 -18.39 -5.09 23.33
CA ALA A 790 -19.84 -5.23 23.38
C ALA A 790 -20.35 -6.65 23.11
N SER A 791 -19.52 -7.53 22.55
CA SER A 791 -19.91 -8.90 22.16
C SER A 791 -19.84 -9.87 23.33
N ASP A 792 -20.83 -10.74 23.44
CA ASP A 792 -20.82 -11.90 24.35
C ASP A 792 -19.95 -13.04 23.78
N ALA A 793 -19.99 -13.23 22.46
CA ALA A 793 -19.11 -14.14 21.72
C ALA A 793 -18.72 -13.57 20.34
N ILE A 794 -17.58 -14.00 19.83
CA ILE A 794 -16.96 -13.53 18.59
C ILE A 794 -16.76 -14.74 17.68
N LEU A 795 -17.30 -14.66 16.47
CA LEU A 795 -17.10 -15.62 15.41
C LEU A 795 -16.12 -15.03 14.39
N TYR A 796 -14.87 -15.48 14.43
CA TYR A 796 -13.83 -15.03 13.51
C TYR A 796 -13.81 -15.90 12.25
N VAL A 797 -14.19 -15.32 11.12
CA VAL A 797 -14.33 -15.99 9.83
C VAL A 797 -13.07 -15.82 9.00
N THR A 798 -12.45 -16.94 8.61
CA THR A 798 -11.32 -17.01 7.68
C THR A 798 -11.72 -17.85 6.45
N TYR A 799 -11.17 -17.52 5.28
CA TYR A 799 -11.53 -18.19 4.03
C TYR A 799 -10.58 -19.34 3.71
N TYR A 800 -11.08 -20.47 3.20
CA TYR A 800 -10.28 -21.68 2.94
C TYR A 800 -8.99 -21.45 2.15
N ASN A 801 -9.05 -20.70 1.03
CA ASN A 801 -7.88 -20.47 0.15
C ASN A 801 -6.90 -19.40 0.65
N HIS A 802 -7.32 -18.57 1.60
CA HIS A 802 -6.53 -17.51 2.21
C HIS A 802 -6.56 -17.66 3.73
N SER A 803 -6.46 -18.90 4.18
CA SER A 803 -6.56 -19.21 5.59
C SER A 803 -5.40 -18.54 6.31
N PHE A 804 -5.73 -17.66 7.26
CA PHE A 804 -4.73 -16.97 8.10
C PHE A 804 -3.79 -16.03 7.33
N SER A 805 -4.32 -15.03 6.62
CA SER A 805 -3.50 -13.98 6.01
C SER A 805 -2.69 -13.21 7.06
N ARG A 806 -1.59 -12.53 6.67
CA ARG A 806 -0.76 -11.77 7.64
C ARG A 806 -1.56 -10.70 8.40
N ALA A 807 -2.52 -10.07 7.75
CA ALA A 807 -3.39 -9.08 8.37
C ALA A 807 -4.38 -9.73 9.36
N ASP A 808 -4.89 -10.93 9.04
CA ASP A 808 -5.69 -11.72 9.98
C ASP A 808 -4.86 -12.15 11.19
N ALA A 809 -3.63 -12.63 10.98
CA ALA A 809 -2.72 -13.06 12.04
C ALA A 809 -2.47 -11.96 13.08
N GLN A 810 -2.21 -10.73 12.63
CA GLN A 810 -1.96 -9.59 13.53
C GLN A 810 -3.17 -9.26 14.39
N PHE A 811 -4.36 -9.21 13.79
CA PHE A 811 -5.58 -8.92 14.53
C PHE A 811 -5.97 -10.06 15.46
N ILE A 812 -5.78 -11.32 15.04
CA ILE A 812 -6.00 -12.50 15.89
C ILE A 812 -5.03 -12.50 17.07
N GLU A 813 -3.76 -12.13 16.88
CA GLU A 813 -2.78 -12.02 17.98
C GLU A 813 -3.26 -11.00 19.03
N GLN A 814 -3.83 -9.88 18.58
CA GLN A 814 -4.42 -8.87 19.45
C GLN A 814 -5.65 -9.39 20.19
N LEU A 815 -6.55 -10.09 19.49
CA LEU A 815 -7.69 -10.75 20.10
C LEU A 815 -7.26 -11.81 21.11
N GLY A 816 -6.21 -12.60 20.84
CA GLY A 816 -5.69 -13.62 21.74
C GLY A 816 -5.13 -13.05 23.03
N LYS A 817 -4.39 -11.94 22.95
CA LYS A 817 -3.96 -11.19 24.14
C LYS A 817 -5.15 -10.68 24.96
N MET A 818 -6.21 -10.22 24.30
CA MET A 818 -7.45 -9.81 24.96
C MET A 818 -8.25 -10.99 25.53
N ASN A 819 -8.16 -12.17 24.91
CA ASN A 819 -8.90 -13.36 25.32
C ASN A 819 -8.54 -13.80 26.74
N LYS A 820 -7.26 -13.69 27.12
CA LYS A 820 -6.79 -13.92 28.50
C LYS A 820 -7.44 -12.97 29.52
N GLN A 821 -7.98 -11.85 29.04
CA GLN A 821 -8.69 -10.86 29.82
C GLN A 821 -10.23 -10.94 29.70
N PHE A 822 -10.79 -12.00 29.12
CA PHE A 822 -12.22 -12.30 29.21
C PHE A 822 -12.52 -13.34 30.28
N ALA A 823 -13.70 -13.23 30.90
CA ALA A 823 -14.08 -14.08 32.04
C ALA A 823 -14.50 -15.48 31.57
N SER A 824 -14.90 -15.58 30.30
CA SER A 824 -15.29 -16.79 29.58
C SER A 824 -14.60 -16.81 28.21
N LYS A 825 -14.53 -17.99 27.59
CA LYS A 825 -14.05 -18.16 26.21
C LYS A 825 -14.99 -17.41 25.27
N LYS A 826 -14.51 -16.32 24.67
CA LYS A 826 -15.31 -15.50 23.73
C LYS A 826 -14.99 -15.76 22.26
N LEU A 827 -13.84 -16.34 21.95
CA LEU A 827 -13.35 -16.47 20.58
C LEU A 827 -13.63 -17.85 19.97
N TYR A 828 -14.32 -17.85 18.84
CA TYR A 828 -14.61 -19.02 18.02
C TYR A 828 -14.17 -18.74 16.58
N PHE A 829 -13.57 -19.72 15.93
CA PHE A 829 -12.98 -19.56 14.60
C PHE A 829 -13.76 -20.37 13.58
N ILE A 830 -13.98 -19.79 12.41
CA ILE A 830 -14.73 -20.40 11.32
C ILE A 830 -13.87 -20.39 10.07
N LEU A 831 -13.44 -21.57 9.64
CA LEU A 831 -12.85 -21.80 8.32
C LEU A 831 -13.98 -22.00 7.31
N ASN A 832 -14.33 -20.94 6.59
CA ASN A 832 -15.44 -20.93 5.63
C ASN A 832 -14.96 -21.38 4.23
N ALA A 833 -15.91 -21.79 3.39
CA ALA A 833 -15.71 -22.30 2.03
C ALA A 833 -14.93 -23.63 1.96
N ILE A 834 -15.21 -24.57 2.87
CA ILE A 834 -14.61 -25.92 2.83
C ILE A 834 -15.00 -26.75 1.61
N ASP A 835 -16.05 -26.34 0.88
CA ASP A 835 -16.43 -26.91 -0.41
C ASP A 835 -15.33 -26.75 -1.48
N LEU A 836 -14.32 -25.92 -1.20
CA LEU A 836 -13.13 -25.76 -2.03
C LEU A 836 -12.09 -26.86 -1.83
N ALA A 837 -12.16 -27.64 -0.74
CA ALA A 837 -11.24 -28.75 -0.50
C ALA A 837 -11.40 -29.82 -1.59
N ALA A 838 -10.30 -30.25 -2.21
CA ALA A 838 -10.37 -31.31 -3.21
C ALA A 838 -10.69 -32.67 -2.58
N ASN A 839 -10.29 -32.88 -1.32
CA ASN A 839 -10.56 -34.09 -0.55
C ASN A 839 -10.43 -33.83 0.97
N GLU A 840 -10.84 -34.83 1.77
CA GLU A 840 -10.84 -34.77 3.24
C GLU A 840 -9.43 -34.62 3.86
N GLN A 841 -8.39 -35.14 3.21
CA GLN A 841 -7.02 -35.00 3.72
C GLN A 841 -6.48 -33.57 3.53
N GLU A 842 -6.79 -32.92 2.41
CA GLU A 842 -6.46 -31.50 2.18
C GLU A 842 -7.18 -30.63 3.21
N ARG A 843 -8.48 -30.87 3.42
CA ARG A 843 -9.26 -30.22 4.48
C ARG A 843 -8.55 -30.34 5.84
N GLN A 844 -8.21 -31.54 6.27
CA GLN A 844 -7.54 -31.77 7.56
C GLN A 844 -6.17 -31.08 7.65
N GLY A 845 -5.43 -31.02 6.55
CA GLY A 845 -4.16 -30.33 6.49
C GLY A 845 -4.28 -28.81 6.64
N VAL A 846 -5.26 -28.20 5.97
CA VAL A 846 -5.58 -26.77 6.13
C VAL A 846 -6.06 -26.47 7.55
N GLU A 847 -6.94 -27.30 8.09
CA GLU A 847 -7.38 -27.17 9.49
C GLU A 847 -6.20 -27.23 10.47
N SER A 848 -5.26 -28.16 10.26
CA SER A 848 -4.06 -28.30 11.11
C SER A 848 -3.13 -27.08 11.01
N PHE A 849 -2.99 -26.52 9.80
CA PHE A 849 -2.24 -25.28 9.60
C PHE A 849 -2.89 -24.11 10.34
N VAL A 850 -4.19 -23.91 10.16
CA VAL A 850 -4.94 -22.84 10.83
C VAL A 850 -4.87 -22.98 12.36
N MET A 851 -5.03 -24.20 12.89
CA MET A 851 -4.90 -24.46 14.33
C MET A 851 -3.52 -24.06 14.86
N ARG A 852 -2.44 -24.50 14.19
CA ARG A 852 -1.07 -24.12 14.60
C ARG A 852 -0.86 -22.61 14.53
N SER A 853 -1.35 -21.97 13.48
CA SER A 853 -1.24 -20.51 13.34
C SER A 853 -2.03 -19.76 14.41
N LEU A 854 -3.19 -20.28 14.84
CA LEU A 854 -3.96 -19.74 15.97
C LEU A 854 -3.20 -19.89 17.29
N GLU A 855 -2.59 -21.05 17.53
CA GLU A 855 -1.76 -21.30 18.71
C GLU A 855 -0.52 -20.38 18.74
N GLU A 856 0.17 -20.22 17.61
CA GLU A 856 1.29 -19.30 17.44
C GLU A 856 0.87 -17.83 17.69
N ALA A 857 -0.37 -17.46 17.33
CA ALA A 857 -0.95 -16.16 17.64
C ALA A 857 -1.40 -16.01 19.11
N GLY A 858 -1.18 -17.01 19.96
CA GLY A 858 -1.49 -16.96 21.38
C GLY A 858 -2.95 -17.30 21.72
N ILE A 859 -3.66 -17.99 20.83
CA ILE A 859 -4.98 -18.59 21.11
C ILE A 859 -4.76 -19.98 21.70
N ASP A 860 -4.89 -20.07 23.02
CA ASP A 860 -4.85 -21.35 23.73
C ASP A 860 -6.15 -22.15 23.44
N ASP A 861 -6.02 -23.41 22.99
CA ASP A 861 -7.14 -24.31 22.64
C ASP A 861 -8.19 -23.69 21.66
N PRO A 862 -7.82 -23.43 20.39
CA PRO A 862 -8.71 -22.76 19.45
C PRO A 862 -9.96 -23.60 19.12
N ALA A 863 -11.14 -23.01 19.27
CA ALA A 863 -12.40 -23.61 18.82
C ALA A 863 -12.61 -23.33 17.32
N LEU A 864 -12.07 -24.20 16.46
CA LEU A 864 -12.18 -24.09 15.00
C LEU A 864 -13.34 -24.93 14.46
N PHE A 865 -14.23 -24.30 13.68
CA PHE A 865 -15.29 -24.94 12.91
C PHE A 865 -15.02 -24.76 11.43
N SER A 866 -15.20 -25.81 10.63
CA SER A 866 -14.94 -25.76 9.19
C SER A 866 -16.26 -25.92 8.48
N LEU A 867 -16.67 -24.93 7.68
CA LEU A 867 -18.04 -24.78 7.18
C LEU A 867 -18.08 -24.38 5.70
N SER A 868 -19.17 -24.70 5.01
CA SER A 868 -19.50 -24.14 3.70
C SER A 868 -20.80 -23.34 3.80
N SER A 869 -20.68 -22.02 3.85
CA SER A 869 -21.87 -21.14 3.83
C SER A 869 -22.61 -21.20 2.50
N LYS A 870 -21.91 -21.55 1.41
CA LYS A 870 -22.48 -21.63 0.06
C LYS A 870 -23.50 -22.78 -0.06
N ASN A 871 -23.13 -23.97 0.43
CA ASN A 871 -23.97 -25.16 0.30
C ASN A 871 -25.33 -25.02 1.01
N VAL A 872 -25.44 -24.16 2.02
CA VAL A 872 -26.70 -23.88 2.74
C VAL A 872 -27.77 -23.28 1.82
N PHE A 873 -27.39 -22.53 0.78
CA PHE A 873 -28.33 -21.85 -0.12
C PHE A 873 -28.66 -22.64 -1.40
N GLU A 874 -27.89 -23.68 -1.74
CA GLU A 874 -28.02 -24.41 -3.02
C GLU A 874 -28.99 -25.60 -2.96
N GLU A 875 -29.82 -25.73 -1.91
CA GLU A 875 -30.84 -26.80 -1.69
C GLU A 875 -30.32 -28.26 -1.81
N GLN A 876 -29.02 -28.48 -2.02
CA GLN A 876 -28.40 -29.80 -2.01
C GLN A 876 -27.94 -30.15 -0.60
N ALA A 877 -28.85 -30.83 0.11
CA ALA A 877 -28.62 -31.58 1.36
C ALA A 877 -28.15 -30.78 2.58
N SER A 878 -28.71 -31.15 3.73
CA SER A 878 -28.20 -30.83 5.07
C SER A 878 -26.67 -31.02 5.13
N SER A 879 -25.91 -29.92 5.08
CA SER A 879 -24.46 -30.02 5.25
C SER A 879 -24.21 -30.40 6.71
N THR A 880 -23.79 -31.66 6.93
CA THR A 880 -23.58 -32.23 8.26
C THR A 880 -22.68 -31.36 9.15
N ASP A 881 -21.68 -30.70 8.55
CA ASP A 881 -20.79 -29.76 9.25
C ASP A 881 -21.51 -28.50 9.77
N PHE A 882 -22.41 -27.91 8.97
CA PHE A 882 -23.16 -26.72 9.38
C PHE A 882 -24.24 -27.05 10.41
N ASP A 883 -24.89 -28.20 10.28
CA ASP A 883 -25.85 -28.67 11.28
C ASP A 883 -25.15 -29.00 12.60
N TYR A 884 -23.97 -29.62 12.54
CA TYR A 884 -23.11 -29.82 13.71
C TYR A 884 -22.74 -28.48 14.36
N PHE A 885 -22.32 -27.49 13.57
CA PHE A 885 -22.04 -26.16 14.10
C PHE A 885 -23.27 -25.49 14.73
N LYS A 886 -24.46 -25.59 14.11
CA LYS A 886 -25.72 -25.12 14.72
C LYS A 886 -26.00 -25.83 16.04
N GLN A 887 -25.74 -27.13 16.14
CA GLN A 887 -25.91 -27.89 17.39
C GLN A 887 -24.94 -27.41 18.48
N GLU A 888 -23.66 -27.22 18.15
CA GLU A 888 -22.65 -26.68 19.07
C GLU A 888 -22.98 -25.24 19.51
N LEU A 889 -23.45 -24.41 18.57
CA LEU A 889 -23.81 -23.02 18.80
C LEU A 889 -25.08 -22.89 19.65
N TYR A 890 -26.16 -23.59 19.30
CA TYR A 890 -27.44 -23.51 20.00
C TYR A 890 -27.52 -24.37 21.26
N GLY A 891 -26.59 -25.31 21.45
CA GLY A 891 -26.46 -26.15 22.63
C GLY A 891 -25.36 -25.63 23.56
N PRO A 892 -24.14 -26.19 23.52
CA PRO A 892 -23.04 -25.85 24.42
C PRO A 892 -22.74 -24.34 24.53
N LEU A 893 -22.64 -23.61 23.42
CA LEU A 893 -22.31 -22.18 23.46
C LEU A 893 -23.41 -21.35 24.11
N LEU A 894 -24.66 -21.50 23.66
CA LEU A 894 -25.78 -20.75 24.26
C LEU A 894 -25.96 -21.11 25.74
N THR A 895 -25.69 -22.36 26.12
CA THR A 895 -25.75 -22.80 27.52
C THR A 895 -24.69 -22.09 28.37
N SER A 896 -23.44 -22.03 27.89
CA SER A 896 -22.36 -21.36 28.64
C SER A 896 -22.57 -19.85 28.76
N LEU A 897 -23.18 -19.21 27.76
CA LEU A 897 -23.55 -17.79 27.81
C LEU A 897 -24.64 -17.51 28.88
N LYS A 898 -25.62 -18.40 29.01
CA LYS A 898 -26.69 -18.30 30.03
C LYS A 898 -26.23 -18.60 31.46
N GLU A 899 -25.16 -19.38 31.61
CA GLU A 899 -24.76 -19.95 32.89
C GLU A 899 -24.37 -18.88 33.92
N ALA A 900 -23.66 -17.82 33.51
CA ALA A 900 -23.20 -16.78 34.43
C ALA A 900 -24.37 -16.10 35.18
N ASN A 901 -25.45 -15.75 34.48
CA ASN A 901 -26.62 -15.12 35.08
C ASN A 901 -27.38 -16.10 35.98
N ARG A 902 -27.49 -17.37 35.58
CA ARG A 902 -28.14 -18.42 36.37
C ARG A 902 -27.37 -18.76 37.65
N THR A 903 -26.05 -18.86 37.59
CA THR A 903 -25.20 -19.06 38.78
C THR A 903 -25.35 -17.89 39.75
N SER A 904 -25.36 -16.65 39.25
CA SER A 904 -25.61 -15.46 40.07
C SER A 904 -27.00 -15.52 40.72
N PHE A 905 -28.03 -15.89 39.96
CA PHE A 905 -29.40 -16.02 40.46
C PHE A 905 -29.50 -17.04 41.59
N VAL A 906 -28.93 -18.25 41.41
CA VAL A 906 -28.90 -19.28 42.45
C VAL A 906 -28.18 -18.80 43.71
N ALA A 907 -27.06 -18.10 43.56
CA ALA A 907 -26.36 -17.52 44.69
C ALA A 907 -27.25 -16.52 45.45
N ASN A 908 -28.01 -15.68 44.74
CA ASN A 908 -28.94 -14.73 45.35
C ASN A 908 -30.14 -15.40 46.03
N VAL A 909 -30.69 -16.48 45.47
CA VAL A 909 -31.74 -17.28 46.12
C VAL A 909 -31.22 -17.90 47.42
N ASN A 910 -30.01 -18.49 47.40
CA ASN A 910 -29.38 -19.03 48.61
C ASN A 910 -29.16 -17.95 49.67
N GLN A 911 -28.76 -16.75 49.27
CA GLN A 911 -28.62 -15.60 50.17
C GLN A 911 -29.96 -15.19 50.79
N TYR A 912 -31.04 -15.22 50.01
CA TYR A 912 -32.36 -14.92 50.53
C TYR A 912 -32.83 -15.97 51.56
N VAL A 913 -32.56 -17.25 51.31
CA VAL A 913 -32.83 -18.33 52.26
C VAL A 913 -32.06 -18.14 53.57
N LEU A 914 -30.79 -17.76 53.51
CA LEU A 914 -29.98 -17.43 54.69
C LEU A 914 -30.55 -16.24 55.46
N TYR A 915 -30.95 -15.18 54.75
CA TYR A 915 -31.63 -14.03 55.35
C TYR A 915 -32.91 -14.45 56.11
N LEU A 916 -33.78 -15.25 55.50
CA LEU A 916 -35.00 -15.72 56.14
C LEU A 916 -34.70 -16.61 57.35
N GLN A 917 -33.65 -17.42 57.30
CA GLN A 917 -33.21 -18.23 58.43
C GLN A 917 -32.78 -17.36 59.62
N GLU A 918 -31.99 -16.31 59.38
CA GLU A 918 -31.63 -15.35 60.42
C GLU A 918 -32.83 -14.57 60.96
N ALA A 919 -33.78 -14.23 60.09
CA ALA A 919 -35.00 -13.54 60.49
C ALA A 919 -35.89 -14.44 61.36
N GLU A 920 -36.03 -15.72 61.02
CA GLU A 920 -36.74 -16.73 61.81
C GLU A 920 -36.13 -16.86 63.22
N VAL A 921 -34.80 -17.05 63.30
CA VAL A 921 -34.08 -17.14 64.58
C VAL A 921 -34.29 -15.88 65.42
N PHE A 922 -34.19 -14.69 64.82
CA PHE A 922 -34.40 -13.42 65.54
C PHE A 922 -35.84 -13.25 66.04
N THR A 923 -36.85 -13.58 65.22
CA THR A 923 -38.26 -13.46 65.61
C THR A 923 -38.64 -14.37 66.78
N ALA A 924 -37.97 -15.51 66.92
CA ALA A 924 -38.18 -16.50 67.99
C ALA A 924 -37.60 -16.08 69.36
N LEU A 925 -36.73 -15.06 69.41
CA LEU A 925 -36.11 -14.59 70.65
C LEU A 925 -37.10 -13.83 71.56
N PRO A 926 -36.92 -13.85 72.90
CA PRO A 926 -37.63 -12.97 73.82
C PRO A 926 -37.35 -11.48 73.56
N ASP A 927 -38.29 -10.58 73.88
CA ASP A 927 -38.18 -9.14 73.57
C ASP A 927 -36.90 -8.47 74.14
N GLY A 928 -36.47 -8.88 75.34
CA GLY A 928 -35.22 -8.37 75.94
C GLY A 928 -33.98 -8.81 75.17
N GLU A 929 -33.95 -10.05 74.67
CA GLU A 929 -32.84 -10.58 73.86
C GLU A 929 -32.85 -10.00 72.44
N LYS A 930 -34.04 -9.77 71.85
CA LYS A 930 -34.21 -9.07 70.57
C LYS A 930 -33.58 -7.68 70.59
N GLN A 931 -33.77 -6.93 71.67
CA GLN A 931 -33.21 -5.59 71.81
C GLN A 931 -31.68 -5.59 71.89
N VAL A 932 -31.10 -6.56 72.60
CA VAL A 932 -29.63 -6.75 72.66
C VAL A 932 -29.08 -7.15 71.30
N GLN A 933 -29.70 -8.12 70.62
CA GLN A 933 -29.26 -8.54 69.29
C GLN A 933 -29.41 -7.43 68.24
N LEU A 934 -30.48 -6.63 68.30
CA LEU A 934 -30.65 -5.48 67.39
C LEU A 934 -29.52 -4.46 67.59
N GLN A 935 -29.17 -4.12 68.83
CA GLN A 935 -28.05 -3.21 69.10
C GLN A 935 -26.70 -3.77 68.62
N GLN A 936 -26.46 -5.07 68.81
CA GLN A 936 -25.26 -5.74 68.31
C GLN A 936 -25.20 -5.70 66.76
N PHE A 937 -26.32 -5.97 66.09
CA PHE A 937 -26.45 -5.91 64.65
C PHE A 937 -26.21 -4.49 64.10
N GLU A 938 -26.81 -3.46 64.71
CA GLU A 938 -26.58 -2.06 64.35
C GLU A 938 -25.11 -1.67 64.52
N GLN A 939 -24.47 -2.10 65.61
CA GLN A 939 -23.06 -1.81 65.88
C GLN A 939 -22.12 -2.54 64.91
N GLN A 940 -22.43 -3.79 64.54
CA GLN A 940 -21.68 -4.56 63.55
C GLN A 940 -21.72 -3.88 62.17
N LEU A 941 -22.91 -3.49 61.69
CA LEU A 941 -23.05 -2.82 60.40
C LEU A 941 -22.39 -1.43 60.39
N SER A 942 -22.48 -0.67 61.48
CA SER A 942 -21.78 0.62 61.61
C SER A 942 -20.27 0.45 61.54
N THR A 943 -19.72 -0.52 62.28
CA THR A 943 -18.27 -0.80 62.29
C THR A 943 -17.78 -1.25 60.92
N MET A 944 -18.57 -2.06 60.22
CA MET A 944 -18.29 -2.49 58.85
C MET A 944 -18.28 -1.30 57.88
N LEU A 945 -19.29 -0.42 57.95
CA LEU A 945 -19.39 0.76 57.09
C LEU A 945 -18.22 1.73 57.32
N ASP A 946 -17.81 1.93 58.56
CA ASP A 946 -16.64 2.76 58.90
C ASP A 946 -15.36 2.14 58.37
N SER A 947 -15.20 0.82 58.50
CA SER A 947 -14.05 0.09 57.94
C SER A 947 -13.99 0.19 56.42
N PHE A 948 -15.13 0.04 55.74
CA PHE A 948 -15.24 0.22 54.29
C PHE A 948 -14.86 1.63 53.86
N LYS A 949 -15.32 2.65 54.59
CA LYS A 949 -14.96 4.06 54.32
C LYS A 949 -13.47 4.35 54.51
N GLN A 950 -12.84 3.72 55.50
CA GLN A 950 -11.42 3.88 55.79
C GLN A 950 -10.49 3.17 54.78
N ASP A 951 -10.98 2.11 54.13
CA ASP A 951 -10.24 1.41 53.06
C ASP A 951 -9.97 2.34 51.89
N PHE A 952 -10.91 3.24 51.56
CA PHE A 952 -10.81 4.19 50.44
C PHE A 952 -10.41 3.51 49.11
N GLY A 953 -10.78 2.23 48.95
CA GLY A 953 -10.44 1.42 47.78
C GLY A 953 -8.94 1.18 47.57
N LYS A 954 -8.09 1.30 48.60
CA LYS A 954 -6.62 1.25 48.48
C LYS A 954 -6.11 -0.02 47.78
N SER A 955 -6.61 -1.19 48.16
CA SER A 955 -6.17 -2.47 47.59
C SER A 955 -6.53 -2.58 46.10
N PHE A 956 -7.72 -2.12 45.74
CA PHE A 956 -8.19 -2.03 44.36
C PHE A 956 -7.36 -1.03 43.54
N HIS A 957 -7.12 0.17 44.07
CA HIS A 957 -6.35 1.21 43.41
C HIS A 957 -4.90 0.76 43.13
N MET A 958 -4.22 0.22 44.14
CA MET A 958 -2.85 -0.28 44.01
C MET A 958 -2.73 -1.39 42.95
N LYS A 959 -3.69 -2.32 42.91
CA LYS A 959 -3.68 -3.40 41.93
C LYS A 959 -3.81 -2.90 40.50
N VAL A 960 -4.73 -1.96 40.28
CA VAL A 960 -5.00 -1.38 38.96
C VAL A 960 -3.83 -0.55 38.46
N GLU A 961 -3.21 0.26 39.32
CA GLU A 961 -2.02 1.04 38.96
C GLU A 961 -0.81 0.16 38.64
N GLN A 962 -0.59 -0.91 39.42
CA GLN A 962 0.50 -1.85 39.18
C GLN A 962 0.34 -2.55 37.83
N GLU A 963 -0.83 -3.16 37.57
CA GLU A 963 -1.08 -3.88 36.31
C GLU A 963 -1.06 -2.92 35.09
N ALA A 964 -1.56 -1.69 35.22
CA ALA A 964 -1.45 -0.68 34.16
C ALA A 964 0.02 -0.37 33.85
N SER A 965 0.84 -0.16 34.88
CA SER A 965 2.28 0.13 34.72
C SER A 965 3.03 -1.04 34.07
N GLU A 966 2.69 -2.28 34.43
CA GLU A 966 3.24 -3.50 33.80
C GLU A 966 2.88 -3.58 32.30
N LEU A 967 1.64 -3.25 31.93
CA LEU A 967 1.20 -3.23 30.53
C LEU A 967 1.91 -2.15 29.71
N PHE A 968 2.11 -0.94 30.26
CA PHE A 968 2.90 0.11 29.60
C PHE A 968 4.39 -0.23 29.53
N ALA A 969 4.95 -0.90 30.54
CA ALA A 969 6.32 -1.41 30.50
C ALA A 969 6.48 -2.42 29.35
N TYR A 970 5.59 -3.41 29.25
CA TYR A 970 5.58 -4.37 28.14
C TYR A 970 5.48 -3.67 26.77
N LEU A 971 4.56 -2.70 26.64
CA LEU A 971 4.39 -1.95 25.39
C LEU A 971 5.69 -1.25 24.98
N ARG A 972 6.42 -0.63 25.93
CA ARG A 972 7.70 0.06 25.69
C ARG A 972 8.86 -0.88 25.34
N GLU A 973 8.85 -2.09 25.88
CA GLU A 973 9.87 -3.11 25.60
C GLU A 973 9.68 -3.74 24.22
N ARG A 974 8.43 -3.88 23.76
CA ARG A 974 8.10 -4.53 22.49
C ARG A 974 8.41 -3.69 21.24
N ILE A 975 8.38 -2.35 21.35
CA ILE A 975 8.64 -1.40 20.24
C ILE A 975 9.87 -1.74 19.40
N PRO A 976 11.08 -1.89 19.98
CA PRO A 976 12.29 -2.14 19.19
C PRO A 976 12.22 -3.44 18.39
N TYR A 977 11.58 -4.49 18.92
CA TYR A 977 11.46 -5.77 18.21
C TYR A 977 10.54 -5.62 16.99
N VAL A 978 9.32 -5.11 17.20
CA VAL A 978 8.35 -4.94 16.11
C VAL A 978 8.88 -4.01 15.03
N SER A 979 9.48 -2.89 15.40
CA SER A 979 9.98 -1.90 14.45
C SER A 979 11.15 -2.47 13.62
N ARG A 980 12.00 -3.31 14.22
CA ARG A 980 13.10 -4.00 13.52
C ARG A 980 12.60 -5.06 12.56
N ASP A 981 11.61 -5.84 12.96
CA ASP A 981 11.09 -6.95 12.15
C ASP A 981 10.37 -6.41 10.91
N ARG A 982 9.54 -5.37 11.09
CA ARG A 982 8.81 -4.72 9.99
C ARG A 982 9.71 -3.94 9.02
N PHE A 983 10.88 -3.47 9.46
CA PHE A 983 11.80 -2.69 8.61
C PHE A 983 12.14 -3.39 7.28
N ILE A 984 12.33 -4.72 7.34
CA ILE A 984 12.75 -5.53 6.17
C ILE A 984 11.63 -5.61 5.11
N GLU A 985 10.37 -5.43 5.52
CA GLU A 985 9.21 -5.48 4.62
C GLU A 985 9.16 -4.29 3.67
N PHE A 986 9.56 -3.11 4.16
CA PHE A 986 9.55 -1.87 3.40
C PHE A 986 10.90 -1.60 2.72
N ILE A 987 12.00 -2.07 3.30
CA ILE A 987 13.36 -1.76 2.85
C ILE A 987 14.03 -3.02 2.30
N ASN A 988 13.84 -3.24 1.00
CA ASN A 988 14.46 -4.33 0.26
C ASN A 988 14.80 -3.88 -1.18
N VAL A 989 15.50 -4.75 -1.93
CA VAL A 989 15.97 -4.43 -3.29
C VAL A 989 14.79 -4.20 -4.25
N ALA A 990 13.65 -4.88 -4.03
CA ALA A 990 12.47 -4.77 -4.88
C ALA A 990 11.64 -3.51 -4.60
N THR A 991 11.74 -2.92 -3.40
CA THR A 991 11.01 -1.69 -3.06
C THR A 991 11.81 -0.43 -3.39
N ILE A 992 13.15 -0.48 -3.36
CA ILE A 992 14.03 0.65 -3.69
C ILE A 992 14.35 0.64 -5.19
N VAL A 993 13.35 0.95 -6.00
CA VAL A 993 13.47 0.96 -7.47
C VAL A 993 13.72 2.36 -8.03
N GLY A 994 14.53 2.44 -9.09
CA GLY A 994 14.72 3.67 -9.85
C GLY A 994 15.89 3.59 -10.84
N PRO A 995 15.78 4.25 -12.01
CA PRO A 995 16.80 4.22 -13.06
C PRO A 995 18.04 5.09 -12.75
N SER A 996 18.07 5.73 -11.58
CA SER A 996 19.19 6.55 -11.13
C SER A 996 19.30 6.54 -9.61
N ARG A 997 20.50 6.77 -9.08
CA ARG A 997 20.75 6.96 -7.64
C ARG A 997 19.84 8.00 -7.00
N LYS A 998 19.52 9.10 -7.71
CA LYS A 998 18.57 10.11 -7.23
C LYS A 998 17.18 9.49 -7.02
N LYS A 999 16.69 8.74 -8.00
CA LYS A 999 15.38 8.11 -7.89
C LYS A 999 15.36 7.01 -6.83
N GLN A 1000 16.42 6.23 -6.71
CA GLN A 1000 16.57 5.24 -5.63
C GLN A 1000 16.60 5.91 -4.25
N LYS A 1001 17.27 7.06 -4.08
CA LYS A 1001 17.22 7.85 -2.84
C LYS A 1001 15.82 8.37 -2.53
N GLU A 1002 15.08 8.87 -3.53
CA GLU A 1002 13.69 9.29 -3.37
C GLU A 1002 12.80 8.11 -2.94
N THR A 1003 12.95 6.95 -3.60
CA THR A 1003 12.18 5.74 -3.28
C THR A 1003 12.56 5.20 -1.89
N LEU A 1004 13.85 5.18 -1.53
CA LEU A 1004 14.30 4.81 -0.18
C LEU A 1004 13.72 5.76 0.87
N ALA A 1005 13.74 7.08 0.64
CA ALA A 1005 13.15 8.06 1.54
C ALA A 1005 11.64 7.82 1.71
N ALA A 1006 10.92 7.55 0.62
CA ALA A 1006 9.50 7.24 0.64
C ALA A 1006 9.21 5.93 1.39
N GLN A 1007 10.02 4.88 1.19
CA GLN A 1007 9.85 3.61 1.89
C GLN A 1007 10.19 3.71 3.38
N LEU A 1008 11.22 4.46 3.76
CA LEU A 1008 11.53 4.75 5.16
C LEU A 1008 10.41 5.56 5.84
N ALA A 1009 9.82 6.51 5.12
CA ALA A 1009 8.65 7.24 5.61
C ALA A 1009 7.43 6.33 5.75
N THR A 1010 7.20 5.44 4.78
CA THR A 1010 6.10 4.47 4.83
C THR A 1010 6.27 3.48 5.98
N TRP A 1011 7.49 2.96 6.20
CA TRP A 1011 7.82 2.13 7.35
C TRP A 1011 7.59 2.84 8.69
N ASN A 1012 7.96 4.11 8.78
CA ASN A 1012 7.70 4.91 9.97
C ASN A 1012 6.18 5.10 10.20
N GLU A 1013 5.44 5.49 9.16
CA GLU A 1013 3.98 5.64 9.20
C GLU A 1013 3.31 4.32 9.65
N ASP A 1014 3.69 3.19 9.07
CA ASP A 1014 3.18 1.86 9.41
C ASP A 1014 3.55 1.42 10.84
N SER A 1015 4.80 1.65 11.25
CA SER A 1015 5.26 1.33 12.62
C SER A 1015 4.51 2.15 13.67
N VAL A 1016 4.34 3.45 13.43
CA VAL A 1016 3.59 4.35 14.29
C VAL A 1016 2.10 3.96 14.33
N PHE A 1017 1.52 3.64 13.18
CA PHE A 1017 0.15 3.17 13.09
C PHE A 1017 -0.06 1.89 13.92
N TYR A 1018 0.83 0.90 13.78
CA TYR A 1018 0.80 -0.32 14.58
C TYR A 1018 0.89 -0.03 16.08
N LEU A 1019 1.83 0.82 16.49
CA LEU A 1019 2.01 1.18 17.91
C LEU A 1019 0.78 1.89 18.49
N ASN A 1020 0.12 2.72 17.70
CA ASN A 1020 -1.15 3.32 18.08
C ASN A 1020 -2.27 2.28 18.25
N GLN A 1021 -2.31 1.24 17.43
CA GLN A 1021 -3.24 0.13 17.64
C GLN A 1021 -2.93 -0.64 18.93
N GLU A 1022 -1.66 -0.95 19.19
CA GLU A 1022 -1.25 -1.62 20.43
C GLU A 1022 -1.55 -0.76 21.67
N LEU A 1023 -1.39 0.56 21.58
CA LEU A 1023 -1.78 1.48 22.66
C LEU A 1023 -3.28 1.42 22.93
N LYS A 1024 -4.12 1.46 21.89
CA LYS A 1024 -5.58 1.33 22.02
C LYS A 1024 -6.00 -0.03 22.61
N ALA A 1025 -5.36 -1.11 22.17
CA ALA A 1025 -5.57 -2.43 22.74
C ALA A 1025 -5.15 -2.45 24.23
N THR A 1026 -4.07 -1.76 24.59
CA THR A 1026 -3.64 -1.58 25.98
C THR A 1026 -4.67 -0.82 26.82
N MET A 1027 -5.21 0.30 26.33
CA MET A 1027 -6.26 1.05 27.04
C MET A 1027 -7.53 0.23 27.24
N THR A 1028 -7.89 -0.56 26.23
CA THR A 1028 -9.00 -1.51 26.33
C THR A 1028 -8.76 -2.55 27.40
N ARG A 1029 -7.54 -3.12 27.45
CA ARG A 1029 -7.13 -4.08 28.47
C ARG A 1029 -7.19 -3.47 29.88
N ILE A 1030 -6.67 -2.26 30.06
CA ILE A 1030 -6.74 -1.53 31.33
C ILE A 1030 -8.20 -1.26 31.74
N SER A 1031 -9.08 -0.93 30.79
CA SER A 1031 -10.51 -0.70 31.07
C SER A 1031 -11.20 -1.98 31.58
N LEU A 1032 -10.96 -3.12 30.94
CA LEU A 1032 -11.52 -4.42 31.34
C LEU A 1032 -10.97 -4.88 32.70
N MET A 1033 -9.67 -4.69 32.90
CA MET A 1033 -8.95 -4.98 34.13
C MET A 1033 -9.49 -4.14 35.31
N LEU A 1034 -9.68 -2.84 35.12
CA LEU A 1034 -10.27 -1.94 36.11
C LEU A 1034 -11.67 -2.40 36.55
N GLN A 1035 -12.53 -2.77 35.59
CA GLN A 1035 -13.87 -3.32 35.87
C GLN A 1035 -13.77 -4.59 36.73
N ARG A 1036 -12.88 -5.53 36.36
CA ARG A 1036 -12.68 -6.78 37.09
C ARG A 1036 -12.12 -6.57 38.49
N ALA A 1037 -11.11 -5.73 38.63
CA ALA A 1037 -10.49 -5.41 39.92
C ALA A 1037 -11.52 -4.79 40.86
N PHE A 1038 -12.39 -3.91 40.35
CA PHE A 1038 -13.49 -3.33 41.12
C PHE A 1038 -14.53 -4.37 41.54
N GLU A 1039 -14.97 -5.25 40.62
CA GLU A 1039 -15.91 -6.34 40.95
C GLU A 1039 -15.32 -7.33 41.97
N GLN A 1040 -14.05 -7.70 41.81
CA GLN A 1040 -13.34 -8.59 42.74
C GLN A 1040 -13.20 -7.96 44.13
N TRP A 1041 -12.84 -6.67 44.20
CA TRP A 1041 -12.75 -5.93 45.46
C TRP A 1041 -14.11 -5.84 46.18
N LYS A 1042 -15.20 -5.59 45.45
CA LYS A 1042 -16.56 -5.66 46.02
C LYS A 1042 -16.90 -7.06 46.54
N LYS A 1043 -16.52 -8.11 45.82
CA LYS A 1043 -16.75 -9.50 46.22
C LYS A 1043 -16.00 -9.86 47.50
N GLU A 1044 -14.76 -9.41 47.66
CA GLU A 1044 -13.97 -9.58 48.89
C GLU A 1044 -14.64 -8.89 50.08
N TRP A 1045 -15.12 -7.66 49.89
CA TRP A 1045 -15.90 -6.97 50.90
C TRP A 1045 -17.20 -7.68 51.23
N GLN A 1046 -17.95 -8.13 50.21
CA GLN A 1046 -19.17 -8.90 50.41
C GLN A 1046 -18.91 -10.15 51.26
N GLN A 1047 -17.87 -10.92 50.95
CA GLN A 1047 -17.49 -12.11 51.73
C GLN A 1047 -17.13 -11.75 53.18
N SER A 1048 -16.40 -10.64 53.39
CA SER A 1048 -16.06 -10.14 54.72
C SER A 1048 -17.30 -9.74 55.53
N VAL A 1049 -18.26 -9.05 54.92
CA VAL A 1049 -19.52 -8.69 55.59
C VAL A 1049 -20.35 -9.94 55.89
N GLN A 1050 -20.45 -10.86 54.93
CA GLN A 1050 -21.22 -12.10 55.08
C GLN A 1050 -20.65 -13.04 56.16
N ALA A 1051 -19.36 -12.95 56.49
CA ALA A 1051 -18.80 -13.68 57.63
C ALA A 1051 -19.39 -13.24 58.97
N THR A 1052 -19.88 -12.00 59.07
CA THR A 1052 -20.47 -11.43 60.29
C THR A 1052 -22.00 -11.36 60.21
N VAL A 1053 -22.54 -11.10 59.02
CA VAL A 1053 -23.97 -11.03 58.71
C VAL A 1053 -24.26 -11.87 57.46
N PRO A 1054 -24.44 -13.21 57.61
CA PRO A 1054 -24.59 -14.14 56.49
C PRO A 1054 -25.64 -13.78 55.45
N GLY A 1055 -26.79 -13.22 55.86
CA GLY A 1055 -27.86 -12.77 54.96
C GLY A 1055 -27.67 -11.38 54.35
N PHE A 1056 -26.53 -10.70 54.60
CA PHE A 1056 -26.29 -9.37 54.05
C PHE A 1056 -25.93 -9.42 52.57
N GLN A 1057 -26.64 -8.61 51.80
CA GLN A 1057 -26.37 -8.43 50.38
C GLN A 1057 -25.66 -7.11 50.13
N PHE A 1058 -24.48 -7.22 49.53
CA PHE A 1058 -23.71 -6.05 49.14
C PHE A 1058 -24.38 -5.36 47.92
N PRO A 1059 -24.58 -4.04 47.92
CA PRO A 1059 -25.27 -3.39 46.81
C PRO A 1059 -24.45 -3.47 45.53
N HIS A 1060 -25.11 -3.73 44.41
CA HIS A 1060 -24.47 -3.86 43.10
C HIS A 1060 -25.06 -2.83 42.13
N ALA A 1061 -24.18 -2.17 41.39
CA ALA A 1061 -24.56 -1.33 40.26
C ALA A 1061 -23.68 -1.72 39.07
N LYS A 1062 -24.29 -2.10 37.94
CA LYS A 1062 -23.55 -2.29 36.69
C LYS A 1062 -22.91 -0.95 36.30
N GLN A 1063 -21.60 -0.96 36.06
CA GLN A 1063 -20.87 0.23 35.61
C GLN A 1063 -20.05 -0.12 34.36
N SER A 1064 -20.35 0.55 33.26
CA SER A 1064 -19.48 0.56 32.10
C SER A 1064 -18.40 1.61 32.31
N ILE A 1065 -17.15 1.19 32.28
CA ILE A 1065 -16.01 2.10 32.36
C ILE A 1065 -15.30 2.11 31.02
N GLN A 1066 -15.12 3.31 30.46
CA GLN A 1066 -14.33 3.55 29.27
C GLN A 1066 -13.20 4.52 29.61
N LEU A 1067 -11.97 4.15 29.23
CA LEU A 1067 -10.81 5.02 29.28
C LEU A 1067 -10.59 5.62 27.90
N GLU A 1068 -10.36 6.93 27.89
CA GLU A 1068 -9.93 7.68 26.70
C GLU A 1068 -8.40 7.84 26.73
N THR A 1069 -7.78 7.91 25.56
CA THR A 1069 -6.36 8.29 25.42
C THR A 1069 -6.23 9.81 25.43
N LEU A 1070 -5.04 10.36 25.70
CA LEU A 1070 -4.77 11.77 25.37
C LEU A 1070 -5.09 12.01 23.89
N GLN A 1071 -5.70 13.17 23.58
CA GLN A 1071 -5.98 13.55 22.20
C GLN A 1071 -4.68 13.68 21.40
N GLY A 1072 -4.37 12.64 20.61
CA GLY A 1072 -3.21 12.59 19.73
C GLY A 1072 -2.66 11.17 19.63
N THR A 1073 -2.69 10.59 18.43
CA THR A 1073 -1.92 9.38 18.13
C THR A 1073 -0.43 9.64 18.42
N LEU A 1074 0.29 8.60 18.83
CA LEU A 1074 1.74 8.59 18.81
C LEU A 1074 2.20 9.10 17.44
N THR A 1075 3.12 10.06 17.43
CA THR A 1075 3.69 10.65 16.21
C THR A 1075 5.20 10.64 16.33
N THR A 1076 5.89 10.52 15.20
CA THR A 1076 7.34 10.58 15.14
C THR A 1076 7.77 11.47 13.99
N THR A 1077 8.92 12.12 14.17
CA THR A 1077 9.61 12.82 13.10
C THR A 1077 11.03 12.28 13.06
N LEU A 1078 11.28 11.34 12.15
CA LEU A 1078 12.59 10.69 12.04
C LEU A 1078 13.52 11.45 11.10
N SER A 1079 14.81 11.33 11.34
CA SER A 1079 15.88 11.90 10.51
C SER A 1079 16.11 11.08 9.22
N ILE A 1080 15.05 10.89 8.41
CA ILE A 1080 15.11 10.08 7.19
C ILE A 1080 16.11 10.66 6.18
N GLU A 1081 16.09 11.97 5.95
CA GLU A 1081 16.94 12.61 4.94
C GLU A 1081 18.44 12.48 5.25
N SER A 1082 18.84 12.56 6.52
CA SER A 1082 20.24 12.41 6.93
C SER A 1082 20.76 10.99 6.65
N ASN A 1083 19.91 9.98 6.85
CA ASN A 1083 20.23 8.57 6.58
C ASN A 1083 20.26 8.27 5.08
N VAL A 1084 19.31 8.82 4.31
CA VAL A 1084 19.28 8.73 2.83
C VAL A 1084 20.46 9.44 2.18
N GLY A 1085 20.99 10.50 2.80
CA GLY A 1085 22.19 11.21 2.35
C GLY A 1085 23.37 10.27 2.09
N SER A 1086 23.55 9.28 2.96
CA SER A 1086 24.65 8.30 2.92
C SER A 1086 24.50 7.19 1.87
N PHE A 1087 23.33 7.05 1.23
CA PHE A 1087 23.07 6.01 0.25
C PHE A 1087 23.96 6.18 -1.01
N GLN A 1088 24.77 5.17 -1.33
CA GLN A 1088 25.68 5.17 -2.49
C GLN A 1088 25.14 4.36 -3.66
N SER A 1089 24.90 3.07 -3.46
CA SER A 1089 24.30 2.16 -4.43
C SER A 1089 23.45 1.09 -3.71
N LEU A 1090 22.58 0.39 -4.44
CA LEU A 1090 21.82 -0.74 -3.87
C LEU A 1090 22.75 -1.83 -3.34
N LYS A 1091 23.85 -2.09 -4.04
CA LYS A 1091 24.86 -3.08 -3.66
C LYS A 1091 25.55 -2.71 -2.35
N ASP A 1092 26.10 -1.50 -2.23
CA ASP A 1092 26.71 -1.01 -0.97
C ASP A 1092 25.69 -1.03 0.18
N PHE A 1093 24.45 -0.64 -0.10
CA PHE A 1093 23.41 -0.54 0.91
C PHE A 1093 23.03 -1.91 1.50
N PHE A 1094 22.81 -2.92 0.65
CA PHE A 1094 22.34 -4.25 1.08
C PHE A 1094 23.46 -5.24 1.39
N GLU A 1095 24.56 -5.26 0.63
CA GLU A 1095 25.69 -6.18 0.86
C GLU A 1095 26.69 -5.63 1.89
N GLY A 1096 26.85 -4.30 1.98
CA GLY A 1096 27.85 -3.64 2.82
C GLY A 1096 27.47 -3.45 4.30
N SER A 1097 26.47 -4.15 4.82
CA SER A 1097 25.92 -3.98 6.19
C SER A 1097 25.36 -2.57 6.50
N ARG A 1098 25.23 -1.69 5.51
CA ARG A 1098 24.76 -0.30 5.71
C ARG A 1098 23.27 -0.22 5.99
N VAL A 1099 22.48 -1.10 5.38
CA VAL A 1099 21.06 -1.31 5.70
C VAL A 1099 20.89 -1.60 7.20
N LYS A 1100 21.81 -2.33 7.82
CA LYS A 1100 21.79 -2.63 9.26
C LYS A 1100 22.05 -1.37 10.10
N GLN A 1101 22.99 -0.52 9.69
CA GLN A 1101 23.26 0.74 10.39
C GLN A 1101 22.06 1.69 10.32
N VAL A 1102 21.50 1.91 9.13
CA VAL A 1102 20.31 2.77 8.95
C VAL A 1102 19.12 2.22 9.72
N LYS A 1103 18.91 0.89 9.69
CA LYS A 1103 17.90 0.21 10.50
C LYS A 1103 18.06 0.52 11.98
N GLU A 1104 19.24 0.28 12.56
CA GLU A 1104 19.45 0.50 13.99
C GLU A 1104 19.33 1.98 14.38
N THR A 1105 19.88 2.91 13.60
CA THR A 1105 19.78 4.36 13.87
C THR A 1105 18.34 4.85 13.86
N LEU A 1106 17.56 4.52 12.83
CA LEU A 1106 16.18 4.98 12.73
C LEU A 1106 15.24 4.27 13.72
N VAL A 1107 15.48 2.98 14.00
CA VAL A 1107 14.76 2.26 15.06
C VAL A 1107 15.03 2.89 16.42
N GLU A 1108 16.27 3.23 16.75
CA GLU A 1108 16.62 3.89 18.01
C GLU A 1108 15.94 5.26 18.16
N GLU A 1109 15.95 6.07 17.09
CA GLU A 1109 15.27 7.38 17.06
C GLU A 1109 13.75 7.23 17.27
N LEU A 1110 13.11 6.30 16.55
CA LEU A 1110 11.69 5.98 16.71
C LEU A 1110 11.39 5.52 18.13
N VAL A 1111 12.15 4.56 18.65
CA VAL A 1111 11.96 4.00 20.00
C VAL A 1111 12.10 5.10 21.06
N GLN A 1112 13.04 6.02 20.91
CA GLN A 1112 13.22 7.12 21.86
C GLN A 1112 12.02 8.07 21.87
N GLN A 1113 11.54 8.49 20.70
CA GLN A 1113 10.37 9.39 20.58
C GLN A 1113 9.08 8.73 21.08
N ILE A 1114 8.84 7.46 20.73
CA ILE A 1114 7.65 6.73 21.18
C ILE A 1114 7.71 6.48 22.69
N ARG A 1115 8.87 6.08 23.25
CA ARG A 1115 8.99 5.87 24.71
C ARG A 1115 8.69 7.14 25.51
N ALA A 1116 9.12 8.30 25.01
CA ALA A 1116 8.80 9.58 25.64
C ALA A 1116 7.29 9.87 25.60
N SER A 1117 6.64 9.59 24.47
CA SER A 1117 5.19 9.77 24.32
C SER A 1117 4.39 8.79 25.19
N LEU A 1118 4.79 7.52 25.24
CA LEU A 1118 4.16 6.51 26.09
C LEU A 1118 4.31 6.78 27.59
N ARG A 1119 5.39 7.42 28.03
CA ARG A 1119 5.52 7.86 29.44
C ARG A 1119 4.49 8.91 29.80
N LYS A 1120 4.27 9.90 28.92
CA LYS A 1120 3.22 10.90 29.13
C LYS A 1120 1.84 10.27 29.15
N GLU A 1121 1.61 9.30 28.25
CA GLU A 1121 0.36 8.56 28.19
C GLU A 1121 0.12 7.72 29.46
N GLU A 1122 1.16 7.06 29.97
CA GLU A 1122 1.11 6.30 31.23
C GLU A 1122 0.79 7.21 32.42
N GLU A 1123 1.47 8.36 32.54
CA GLU A 1123 1.22 9.35 33.60
C GLU A 1123 -0.23 9.85 33.56
N HIS A 1124 -0.75 10.16 32.38
CA HIS A 1124 -2.14 10.57 32.21
C HIS A 1124 -3.13 9.45 32.55
N THR A 1125 -2.84 8.22 32.11
CA THR A 1125 -3.69 7.06 32.41
C THR A 1125 -3.73 6.81 33.91
N GLN A 1126 -2.62 6.92 34.63
CA GLN A 1126 -2.58 6.79 36.08
C GLN A 1126 -3.46 7.83 36.77
N GLN A 1127 -3.42 9.09 36.32
CA GLN A 1127 -4.30 10.15 36.84
C GLN A 1127 -5.79 9.82 36.59
N MET A 1128 -6.15 9.40 35.38
CA MET A 1128 -7.52 8.99 35.06
C MET A 1128 -7.98 7.80 35.91
N LEU A 1129 -7.13 6.80 36.09
CA LEU A 1129 -7.41 5.64 36.93
C LEU A 1129 -7.65 6.06 38.38
N GLN A 1130 -6.87 6.99 38.91
CA GLN A 1130 -7.07 7.55 40.25
C GLN A 1130 -8.41 8.28 40.38
N GLU A 1131 -8.78 9.11 39.41
CA GLU A 1131 -10.07 9.81 39.42
C GLU A 1131 -11.26 8.85 39.30
N ILE A 1132 -11.19 7.89 38.38
CA ILE A 1132 -12.27 6.93 38.14
C ILE A 1132 -12.41 5.99 39.35
N SER A 1133 -11.30 5.45 39.87
CA SER A 1133 -11.30 4.61 41.06
C SER A 1133 -11.94 5.32 42.27
N THR A 1134 -11.61 6.60 42.47
CA THR A 1134 -12.20 7.43 43.53
C THR A 1134 -13.72 7.60 43.33
N LYS A 1135 -14.16 7.95 42.12
CA LYS A 1135 -15.60 8.09 41.78
C LYS A 1135 -16.37 6.78 41.99
N LEU A 1136 -15.78 5.65 41.61
CA LEU A 1136 -16.37 4.32 41.80
C LEU A 1136 -16.52 4.00 43.28
N PHE A 1137 -15.48 4.25 44.07
CA PHE A 1137 -15.51 4.08 45.52
C PHE A 1137 -16.60 4.95 46.17
N GLU A 1138 -16.63 6.25 45.87
CA GLU A 1138 -17.63 7.17 46.45
C GLU A 1138 -19.06 6.77 46.12
N LYS A 1139 -19.30 6.35 44.87
CA LYS A 1139 -20.61 5.86 44.43
C LYS A 1139 -20.98 4.58 45.18
N GLN A 1140 -20.05 3.65 45.35
CA GLN A 1140 -20.29 2.41 46.08
C GLN A 1140 -20.51 2.64 47.58
N ALA A 1141 -19.77 3.57 48.19
CA ALA A 1141 -19.93 3.96 49.59
C ALA A 1141 -21.34 4.51 49.85
N LYS A 1142 -21.84 5.41 48.98
CA LYS A 1142 -23.21 5.94 49.07
C LYS A 1142 -24.28 4.83 48.97
N LEU A 1143 -24.09 3.88 48.06
CA LEU A 1143 -25.00 2.74 47.92
C LEU A 1143 -24.98 1.85 49.18
N LEU A 1144 -23.79 1.61 49.74
CA LEU A 1144 -23.63 0.81 50.95
C LEU A 1144 -24.24 1.50 52.18
N GLU A 1145 -24.07 2.82 52.34
CA GLU A 1145 -24.73 3.61 53.38
C GLU A 1145 -26.26 3.44 53.34
N ALA A 1146 -26.85 3.60 52.15
CA ALA A 1146 -28.29 3.43 51.96
C ALA A 1146 -28.75 2.00 52.30
N LYS A 1147 -27.99 0.97 51.89
CA LYS A 1147 -28.31 -0.43 52.19
C LYS A 1147 -28.21 -0.73 53.69
N VAL A 1148 -27.20 -0.21 54.40
CA VAL A 1148 -27.08 -0.39 55.86
C VAL A 1148 -28.30 0.20 56.59
N VAL A 1149 -28.74 1.41 56.22
CA VAL A 1149 -29.94 2.03 56.81
C VAL A 1149 -31.19 1.19 56.53
N ALA A 1150 -31.32 0.66 55.32
CA ALA A 1150 -32.44 -0.20 54.94
C ALA A 1150 -32.45 -1.51 55.76
N GLU A 1151 -31.31 -2.20 55.91
CA GLU A 1151 -31.22 -3.45 56.68
C GLU A 1151 -31.53 -3.27 58.17
N ILE A 1152 -31.06 -2.17 58.78
CA ILE A 1152 -31.42 -1.82 60.17
C ILE A 1152 -32.93 -1.61 60.29
N THR A 1153 -33.52 -0.88 59.33
CA THR A 1153 -34.97 -0.62 59.32
C THR A 1153 -35.77 -1.91 59.17
N LYS A 1154 -35.36 -2.84 58.33
CA LYS A 1154 -35.98 -4.17 58.20
C LYS A 1154 -35.89 -4.96 59.49
N ARG A 1155 -34.71 -5.03 60.12
CA ARG A 1155 -34.52 -5.81 61.37
C ARG A 1155 -35.42 -5.29 62.50
N ARG A 1156 -35.67 -3.98 62.56
CA ARG A 1156 -36.63 -3.36 63.51
C ARG A 1156 -38.09 -3.77 63.27
N GLN A 1157 -38.47 -4.14 62.06
CA GLN A 1157 -39.85 -4.57 61.74
C GLN A 1157 -40.14 -6.02 62.18
N LEU A 1158 -39.10 -6.82 62.47
CA LEU A 1158 -39.21 -8.23 62.87
C LEU A 1158 -39.57 -8.46 64.35
N TYR A 1159 -40.10 -7.45 65.04
CA TYR A 1159 -40.39 -7.53 66.49
C TYR A 1159 -41.65 -8.32 66.87
N THR A 1160 -42.56 -8.59 65.94
CA THR A 1160 -43.89 -9.19 66.23
C THR A 1160 -43.96 -10.70 65.95
N ALA A 1161 -44.61 -11.46 66.83
CA ALA A 1161 -44.69 -12.94 66.74
C ALA A 1161 -45.49 -13.44 65.52
N THR A 1162 -46.44 -12.66 65.01
CA THR A 1162 -47.23 -12.96 63.80
C THR A 1162 -46.41 -13.04 62.52
N ILE A 1163 -45.15 -12.60 62.54
CA ILE A 1163 -44.24 -12.62 61.39
C ILE A 1163 -43.53 -13.98 61.26
N GLN A 1164 -43.34 -14.72 62.37
CA GLN A 1164 -42.50 -15.92 62.41
C GLN A 1164 -43.02 -17.05 61.50
N GLU A 1165 -44.32 -17.39 61.58
CA GLU A 1165 -44.92 -18.45 60.75
C GLU A 1165 -44.83 -18.14 59.26
N SER A 1166 -44.98 -16.86 58.89
CA SER A 1166 -44.88 -16.37 57.51
C SER A 1166 -43.46 -16.53 56.96
N ILE A 1167 -42.43 -16.22 57.75
CA ILE A 1167 -41.02 -16.35 57.36
C ILE A 1167 -40.65 -17.83 57.21
N GLN A 1168 -41.10 -18.67 58.14
CA GLN A 1168 -40.80 -20.10 58.12
C GLN A 1168 -41.39 -20.79 56.88
N ALA A 1169 -42.64 -20.48 56.52
CA ALA A 1169 -43.30 -21.03 55.33
C ALA A 1169 -42.56 -20.63 54.04
N GLU A 1170 -42.17 -19.36 53.91
CA GLU A 1170 -41.44 -18.86 52.75
C GLU A 1170 -40.03 -19.47 52.65
N ARG A 1171 -39.30 -19.54 53.77
CA ARG A 1171 -37.97 -20.19 53.82
C ARG A 1171 -38.03 -21.65 53.41
N SER A 1172 -38.99 -22.42 53.93
CA SER A 1172 -39.13 -23.84 53.59
C SER A 1172 -39.39 -24.05 52.10
N ALA A 1173 -40.22 -23.21 51.48
CA ALA A 1173 -40.50 -23.29 50.05
C ALA A 1173 -39.26 -22.99 49.19
N LEU A 1174 -38.51 -21.94 49.54
CA LEU A 1174 -37.28 -21.57 48.81
C LEU A 1174 -36.15 -22.59 49.03
N GLN A 1175 -35.96 -23.08 50.25
CA GLN A 1175 -34.96 -24.11 50.56
C GLN A 1175 -35.26 -25.44 49.85
N GLN A 1176 -36.54 -25.80 49.73
CA GLN A 1176 -36.95 -26.97 48.96
C GLN A 1176 -36.56 -26.82 47.49
N TRP A 1177 -36.82 -25.65 46.89
CA TRP A 1177 -36.42 -25.39 45.52
C TRP A 1177 -34.91 -25.47 45.33
N VAL A 1178 -34.12 -24.88 46.24
CA VAL A 1178 -32.66 -24.95 46.20
C VAL A 1178 -32.20 -26.41 46.24
N ASN A 1179 -32.74 -27.24 47.12
CA ASN A 1179 -32.31 -28.64 47.27
C ASN A 1179 -32.71 -29.53 46.08
N GLU A 1180 -33.80 -29.22 45.39
CA GLU A 1180 -34.36 -30.05 44.32
C GLU A 1180 -33.92 -29.63 42.92
N LYS A 1181 -33.60 -28.34 42.72
CA LYS A 1181 -33.48 -27.74 41.39
C LYS A 1181 -32.17 -26.99 41.14
N ALA A 1182 -31.49 -26.53 42.19
CA ALA A 1182 -30.24 -25.77 42.11
C ALA A 1182 -29.03 -26.62 42.50
#